data_AF-A0A8H2XQB2-F1
#
_entry.id   AF-A0A8H2XQB2-F1
#
_cell.length_a   1.000
_cell.length_b   1.000
_cell.length_c   1.000
_cell.angle_alpha   90.00
_cell.angle_beta   90.00
_cell.angle_gamma   90.00
#
_symmetry.space_group_name_H-M   'P 1'
#
loop_
_entity.id
_entity.type
_entity.pdbx_description
1 polymer ?
#
loop_
_entity_poly.entity_id
_entity_poly.type
_entity_poly.pdbx_seq_one_letter_code
_entity_poly.pdbx_strand_id
1 'polypeptide(L)'
;MSLIPPPPPVTMFVPPPLPPGWTEHKAPTGHTYFYHAATKQSTYTRPLPPIHLGGTVPGPPPFPPTSVPALGFIPGAAAESSAPSDPASEKKSKKSKKEKPAKKTPIPDTPWIRVVTNLGNVFFTHTERKESVWTCPEEIADAVAELEREEEAEKEEERAKEMREKAERERREKEEQEKQEVERVRKEAEAAGAKRKGEELGESAAKKPRVEDEDEDDGAWQRQLAEEMAQEEGESALGKKPGNDSEISVPPVFKVPDQVKLNPEEAKALFMTLLNDVSPNPLLPYDLALPQLVNDARYVLLPPNERKGVFDDWCKDQARNLRKNKTKEATMTPEAAYETLLHGEVKSTRTQWDEFRRKWKKDRRFYGYGRDDKEREKKFRAWLVELGEVKRKEAKKAEEGFIELLKTADGISRDSEWKDVKRGIAQDSRYDAVGSASRREELFNKFKSSVERDPIPQPESSVANSEDKSEKEKESKAVRRERALKEREAQVRVAQSNVERDIDRSRGKLGREEAELEYGTVLTDAVRDPLATWDSSRSALESDPRFQHASQVLSVGVLRAKFAAHIEHLRARYISQLHALFDAHTTALNMPAEALPKSVRGSLPAVKLGFVTDDLDKEGPGDEKDIGDDQDNAPKNQGRLNQGLADEYARWQRTKVTEARLAFDALLGENSFVEFWGRLAKIGGEGVGGGVPVDEEDEENEDGEGGGGKVDMKALAKNVDVSEMEKVLKHDKRYTIFDHMPEQREQWIRVAQNLWIFSKPFARFGIFPVGGRSTAVRLQSGDVWLLASTPLDDATKAKLKELGPVKYICGADAVHHIFLSQYKREYPDAKVIGVAALVEKKKGEVEFDGVYGRDPPETKYGYEPENQDVAFLHAPSKTLIEADLLFNLPGKEQYSKSKSSGKFPFFGNLGPMMRSHKTFLWSAGRDRNAMSRDAKTVAGWDFDRIIPCHGDVIESGGKAAWCEAFKWYLEENFKA
;
A
#
# COMPACT_ATOMS: atom_id res chain seq x y z
N MET A 1 44.35 -67.68 -7.78
CA MET A 1 43.76 -68.78 -8.59
C MET A 1 42.41 -69.11 -7.99
N SER A 2 41.46 -69.57 -8.82
CA SER A 2 40.15 -70.13 -8.43
C SER A 2 39.16 -69.15 -7.78
N LEU A 3 37.84 -69.24 -8.02
CA LEU A 3 37.06 -69.73 -9.18
C LEU A 3 35.64 -69.15 -8.99
N ILE A 4 35.02 -68.57 -10.03
CA ILE A 4 33.71 -67.90 -9.91
C ILE A 4 32.58 -68.89 -10.27
N PRO A 5 31.56 -69.09 -9.40
CA PRO A 5 30.40 -69.92 -9.71
C PRO A 5 29.36 -69.17 -10.58
N PRO A 6 28.54 -69.89 -11.38
CA PRO A 6 27.59 -69.29 -12.32
C PRO A 6 26.26 -68.83 -11.66
N PRO A 7 25.53 -67.88 -12.26
CA PRO A 7 24.22 -67.44 -11.80
C PRO A 7 23.08 -68.45 -12.11
N PRO A 8 21.97 -68.42 -11.35
CA PRO A 8 20.80 -69.28 -11.56
C PRO A 8 19.96 -68.86 -12.80
N PRO A 9 19.05 -69.74 -13.30
CA PRO A 9 18.38 -69.54 -14.59
C PRO A 9 17.26 -68.48 -14.56
N VAL A 10 17.11 -67.78 -15.69
CA VAL A 10 16.04 -66.79 -15.92
C VAL A 10 14.74 -67.49 -16.30
N THR A 11 13.71 -67.39 -15.46
CA THR A 11 12.34 -67.79 -15.80
C THR A 11 11.68 -66.72 -16.68
N MET A 12 11.47 -67.03 -17.97
CA MET A 12 10.78 -66.10 -18.87
C MET A 12 9.30 -65.98 -18.51
N PHE A 13 8.91 -64.80 -18.02
CA PHE A 13 7.55 -64.45 -17.69
C PHE A 13 6.74 -64.17 -18.98
N VAL A 14 5.91 -65.12 -19.41
CA VAL A 14 5.04 -64.94 -20.59
C VAL A 14 3.76 -64.19 -20.16
N PRO A 15 3.49 -62.97 -20.66
CA PRO A 15 2.34 -62.18 -20.22
C PRO A 15 1.02 -62.70 -20.80
N PRO A 16 -0.09 -62.65 -20.03
CA PRO A 16 -1.36 -63.28 -20.39
C PRO A 16 -1.99 -62.74 -21.69
N PRO A 17 -2.78 -63.55 -22.42
CA PRO A 17 -3.29 -63.21 -23.74
C PRO A 17 -4.19 -61.97 -23.73
N LEU A 18 -4.22 -61.26 -24.87
CA LEU A 18 -5.01 -60.04 -25.04
C LEU A 18 -6.53 -60.33 -25.02
N PRO A 19 -7.37 -59.40 -24.53
CA PRO A 19 -8.81 -59.49 -24.68
C PRO A 19 -9.22 -59.48 -26.17
N PRO A 20 -10.33 -60.14 -26.55
CA PRO A 20 -10.77 -60.21 -27.94
C PRO A 20 -10.85 -58.83 -28.62
N GLY A 21 -10.38 -58.76 -29.87
CA GLY A 21 -10.34 -57.53 -30.68
C GLY A 21 -9.10 -56.65 -30.46
N TRP A 22 -8.32 -56.86 -29.39
CA TRP A 22 -7.05 -56.16 -29.17
C TRP A 22 -5.88 -56.90 -29.82
N THR A 23 -4.95 -56.12 -30.38
CA THR A 23 -3.75 -56.59 -31.09
C THR A 23 -2.52 -55.84 -30.62
N GLU A 24 -1.36 -56.50 -30.54
CA GLU A 24 -0.08 -55.88 -30.15
C GLU A 24 0.70 -55.42 -31.39
N HIS A 25 1.21 -54.18 -31.35
CA HIS A 25 1.97 -53.54 -32.42
C HIS A 25 3.21 -52.86 -31.85
N LYS A 26 4.22 -52.61 -32.69
CA LYS A 26 5.36 -51.77 -32.36
C LYS A 26 5.34 -50.49 -33.17
N ALA A 27 5.50 -49.35 -32.51
CA ALA A 27 5.74 -48.07 -33.16
C ALA A 27 7.15 -48.05 -33.79
N PRO A 28 7.41 -47.19 -34.80
CA PRO A 28 8.75 -47.01 -35.37
C PRO A 28 9.82 -46.64 -34.33
N THR A 29 9.40 -46.01 -33.22
CA THR A 29 10.24 -45.68 -32.05
C THR A 29 10.54 -46.89 -31.14
N GLY A 30 10.27 -48.12 -31.58
CA GLY A 30 10.52 -49.39 -30.87
C GLY A 30 9.52 -49.74 -29.76
N HIS A 31 8.74 -48.76 -29.30
CA HIS A 31 7.78 -48.88 -28.21
C HIS A 31 6.57 -49.74 -28.62
N THR A 32 6.15 -50.64 -27.73
CA THR A 32 4.96 -51.49 -27.95
C THR A 32 3.68 -50.72 -27.59
N TYR A 33 2.64 -50.87 -28.40
CA TYR A 33 1.29 -50.40 -28.11
C TYR A 33 0.23 -51.45 -28.51
N PHE A 34 -0.98 -51.29 -28.00
CA PHE A 34 -2.09 -52.20 -28.22
C PHE A 34 -3.24 -51.47 -28.93
N TYR A 35 -3.79 -52.08 -29.97
CA TYR A 35 -4.83 -51.49 -30.82
C TYR A 35 -6.08 -52.36 -30.89
N HIS A 36 -7.25 -51.75 -30.69
CA HIS A 36 -8.54 -52.40 -30.79
C HIS A 36 -9.21 -52.09 -32.13
N ALA A 37 -9.24 -53.06 -33.04
CA ALA A 37 -9.64 -52.83 -34.44
C ALA A 37 -11.08 -52.31 -34.59
N ALA A 38 -12.00 -52.75 -33.74
CA ALA A 38 -13.43 -52.39 -33.84
C ALA A 38 -13.76 -50.99 -33.28
N THR A 39 -13.02 -50.48 -32.30
CA THR A 39 -13.24 -49.13 -31.72
C THR A 39 -12.20 -48.11 -32.17
N LYS A 40 -11.18 -48.53 -32.93
CA LYS A 40 -10.01 -47.75 -33.34
C LYS A 40 -9.21 -47.14 -32.19
N GLN A 41 -9.32 -47.69 -30.97
CA GLN A 41 -8.62 -47.21 -29.79
C GLN A 41 -7.21 -47.82 -29.70
N SER A 42 -6.23 -46.98 -29.34
CA SER A 42 -4.85 -47.39 -29.08
C SER A 42 -4.44 -47.04 -27.64
N THR A 43 -3.74 -47.95 -26.96
CA THR A 43 -3.19 -47.76 -25.60
C THR A 43 -1.76 -48.29 -25.53
N TYR A 44 -0.88 -47.61 -24.79
CA TYR A 44 0.47 -48.11 -24.50
C TYR A 44 0.50 -49.11 -23.32
N THR A 45 -0.58 -49.18 -22.54
CA THR A 45 -0.74 -50.12 -21.41
C THR A 45 -1.56 -51.33 -21.85
N ARG A 46 -1.05 -52.57 -21.64
CA ARG A 46 -1.73 -53.80 -22.08
C ARG A 46 -3.13 -53.92 -21.42
N PRO A 47 -4.22 -54.00 -22.20
CA PRO A 47 -5.58 -54.09 -21.65
C PRO A 47 -5.87 -55.48 -21.07
N LEU A 48 -6.73 -55.54 -20.07
CA LEU A 48 -7.13 -56.76 -19.34
C LEU A 48 -8.65 -56.99 -19.45
N PRO A 49 -9.14 -58.25 -19.38
CA PRO A 49 -10.55 -58.56 -19.53
C PRO A 49 -11.39 -58.17 -18.27
N PRO A 50 -12.64 -57.69 -18.41
CA PRO A 50 -13.46 -57.28 -17.27
C PRO A 50 -14.03 -58.47 -16.46
N ILE A 51 -13.69 -58.55 -15.18
CA ILE A 51 -14.25 -59.54 -14.25
C ILE A 51 -15.70 -59.13 -13.90
N HIS A 52 -16.65 -60.04 -14.12
CA HIS A 52 -18.05 -59.87 -13.75
C HIS A 52 -18.35 -60.58 -12.43
N LEU A 53 -19.01 -59.90 -11.48
CA LEU A 53 -19.49 -60.47 -10.22
C LEU A 53 -20.89 -59.95 -9.91
N GLY A 54 -21.80 -60.86 -9.56
CA GLY A 54 -23.14 -60.54 -9.07
C GLY A 54 -23.90 -61.82 -8.70
N GLY A 55 -24.60 -61.80 -7.55
CA GLY A 55 -25.45 -62.91 -7.11
C GLY A 55 -25.27 -63.32 -5.64
N THR A 56 -26.08 -62.73 -4.76
CA THR A 56 -26.69 -63.32 -3.52
C THR A 56 -25.83 -64.04 -2.46
N VAL A 57 -26.07 -63.69 -1.19
CA VAL A 57 -25.54 -64.34 0.03
C VAL A 57 -26.25 -65.67 0.35
N PRO A 58 -25.60 -66.62 1.07
CA PRO A 58 -25.75 -66.67 2.54
C PRO A 58 -24.41 -66.87 3.31
N GLY A 59 -24.40 -66.57 4.61
CA GLY A 59 -23.17 -66.47 5.43
C GLY A 59 -22.82 -67.68 6.32
N PRO A 60 -21.60 -67.71 6.92
CA PRO A 60 -21.10 -68.81 7.76
C PRO A 60 -21.20 -68.55 9.30
N PRO A 61 -21.10 -69.60 10.14
CA PRO A 61 -21.07 -69.54 11.61
C PRO A 61 -19.60 -69.70 12.14
N PRO A 62 -19.26 -69.97 13.44
CA PRO A 62 -18.32 -69.06 14.13
C PRO A 62 -17.09 -69.67 14.89
N PHE A 63 -16.05 -68.83 15.13
CA PHE A 63 -15.07 -68.89 16.26
C PHE A 63 -14.08 -70.11 16.36
N PRO A 64 -13.02 -70.10 17.23
CA PRO A 64 -12.36 -69.06 18.04
C PRO A 64 -10.81 -68.91 17.70
N PRO A 65 -9.77 -68.81 18.59
CA PRO A 65 -8.67 -67.81 18.40
C PRO A 65 -7.21 -68.37 18.64
N THR A 66 -6.29 -67.52 19.16
CA THR A 66 -4.88 -67.75 19.59
C THR A 66 -3.80 -67.73 18.48
N SER A 67 -2.54 -67.29 18.70
CA SER A 67 -1.88 -66.60 19.84
C SER A 67 -0.61 -65.84 19.37
N VAL A 68 -0.09 -64.91 20.21
CA VAL A 68 1.21 -64.22 20.02
C VAL A 68 2.33 -64.95 20.80
N PRO A 69 3.62 -64.85 20.40
CA PRO A 69 4.52 -63.89 21.08
C PRO A 69 5.52 -63.17 20.13
N ALA A 70 6.37 -62.29 20.67
CA ALA A 70 7.23 -61.35 19.91
C ALA A 70 8.71 -61.34 20.39
N LEU A 71 9.62 -60.70 19.61
CA LEU A 71 10.92 -60.09 19.99
C LEU A 71 11.63 -59.50 18.74
N GLY A 72 12.56 -58.51 18.85
CA GLY A 72 13.62 -58.36 17.81
C GLY A 72 14.17 -57.00 17.29
N PHE A 73 13.72 -55.81 17.75
CA PHE A 73 14.42 -54.49 17.74
C PHE A 73 15.46 -54.06 16.63
N ILE A 74 15.07 -53.09 15.76
CA ILE A 74 15.83 -51.99 15.05
C ILE A 74 17.12 -52.27 14.21
N PRO A 75 17.65 -51.31 13.39
CA PRO A 75 17.14 -49.98 12.96
C PRO A 75 16.92 -49.85 11.42
N GLY A 76 16.51 -48.67 10.94
CA GLY A 76 16.16 -48.45 9.52
C GLY A 76 16.80 -47.21 8.87
N ALA A 77 16.50 -47.03 7.57
CA ALA A 77 16.76 -45.84 6.76
C ALA A 77 15.61 -45.68 5.74
N ALA A 78 15.41 -44.49 5.17
CA ALA A 78 14.19 -44.13 4.43
C ALA A 78 14.43 -43.84 2.93
N ALA A 79 13.42 -44.11 2.09
CA ALA A 79 12.84 -43.15 1.14
C ALA A 79 11.69 -43.75 0.27
N GLU A 80 10.72 -42.91 -0.07
CA GLU A 80 9.88 -42.87 -1.29
C GLU A 80 9.20 -44.12 -1.89
N SER A 81 7.86 -44.08 -1.96
CA SER A 81 7.05 -44.30 -3.19
C SER A 81 5.55 -44.09 -2.91
N SER A 82 4.67 -44.16 -3.93
CA SER A 82 3.35 -43.52 -3.94
C SER A 82 2.17 -44.37 -4.45
N ALA A 83 0.95 -44.07 -3.94
CA ALA A 83 -0.39 -44.49 -4.41
C ALA A 83 -0.75 -45.99 -4.25
N PRO A 84 -2.05 -46.41 -4.36
CA PRO A 84 -3.34 -45.68 -4.45
C PRO A 84 -4.17 -45.83 -3.12
N SER A 85 -5.52 -45.77 -2.99
CA SER A 85 -6.67 -45.57 -3.89
C SER A 85 -7.90 -44.94 -3.17
N ASP A 86 -8.93 -44.61 -3.96
CA ASP A 86 -10.37 -44.40 -3.61
C ASP A 86 -11.11 -45.75 -3.33
N PRO A 87 -12.40 -45.83 -2.87
CA PRO A 87 -13.57 -44.96 -3.17
C PRO A 87 -14.53 -44.61 -1.98
N ALA A 88 -15.57 -43.77 -2.11
CA ALA A 88 -15.91 -42.68 -3.05
C ALA A 88 -17.10 -41.84 -2.50
N SER A 89 -17.34 -40.64 -3.04
CA SER A 89 -18.69 -40.05 -3.14
C SER A 89 -18.78 -39.03 -4.28
N GLU A 90 -19.91 -38.98 -4.99
CA GLU A 90 -20.04 -38.23 -6.24
C GLU A 90 -20.27 -36.72 -6.02
N LYS A 91 -19.48 -35.86 -6.68
CA LYS A 91 -19.79 -34.43 -6.83
C LYS A 91 -19.59 -33.96 -8.28
N LYS A 92 -20.59 -33.26 -8.82
CA LYS A 92 -20.65 -32.80 -10.22
C LYS A 92 -19.49 -31.88 -10.54
N SER A 93 -18.69 -32.22 -11.56
CA SER A 93 -17.54 -31.43 -12.00
C SER A 93 -17.96 -30.07 -12.56
N LYS A 94 -17.27 -29.00 -12.13
CA LYS A 94 -17.33 -27.70 -12.83
C LYS A 94 -16.74 -27.90 -14.23
N LYS A 95 -17.40 -27.39 -15.27
CA LYS A 95 -16.83 -27.35 -16.62
C LYS A 95 -15.49 -26.60 -16.58
N SER A 96 -14.44 -27.20 -17.12
CA SER A 96 -13.18 -26.51 -17.38
C SER A 96 -13.41 -25.30 -18.28
N LYS A 97 -12.58 -24.26 -18.15
CA LYS A 97 -12.57 -23.17 -19.13
C LYS A 97 -12.21 -23.78 -20.49
N LYS A 98 -13.08 -23.61 -21.49
CA LYS A 98 -12.77 -24.02 -22.87
C LYS A 98 -11.44 -23.39 -23.29
N GLU A 99 -10.56 -24.23 -23.81
CA GLU A 99 -9.30 -23.82 -24.41
C GLU A 99 -9.55 -22.91 -25.63
N LYS A 100 -8.68 -21.91 -25.80
CA LYS A 100 -8.75 -20.88 -26.84
C LYS A 100 -7.36 -20.57 -27.38
N PRO A 101 -7.23 -20.16 -28.66
CA PRO A 101 -5.97 -19.67 -29.21
C PRO A 101 -5.53 -18.38 -28.49
N ALA A 102 -4.22 -18.26 -28.22
CA ALA A 102 -3.60 -17.12 -27.55
C ALA A 102 -2.52 -16.45 -28.41
N LYS A 103 -1.61 -17.22 -29.06
CA LYS A 103 -0.70 -16.75 -30.12
C LYS A 103 -1.03 -17.50 -31.41
N LYS A 104 -0.96 -16.82 -32.55
CA LYS A 104 -0.96 -17.42 -33.89
C LYS A 104 0.30 -16.94 -34.61
N THR A 105 1.14 -17.87 -35.07
CA THR A 105 2.33 -17.59 -35.86
C THR A 105 2.15 -18.27 -37.23
N PRO A 106 2.09 -17.52 -38.34
CA PRO A 106 2.17 -18.14 -39.67
C PRO A 106 3.55 -18.78 -39.85
N ILE A 107 3.62 -19.91 -40.54
CA ILE A 107 4.89 -20.56 -40.86
C ILE A 107 5.32 -20.05 -42.25
N PRO A 108 6.54 -19.48 -42.40
CA PRO A 108 7.02 -18.95 -43.68
C PRO A 108 6.84 -19.93 -44.85
N ASP A 109 6.51 -19.39 -46.02
CA ASP A 109 6.34 -20.10 -47.29
C ASP A 109 5.39 -21.32 -47.29
N THR A 110 4.52 -21.45 -46.28
CA THR A 110 3.51 -22.53 -46.21
C THR A 110 2.10 -21.98 -45.92
N PRO A 111 1.04 -22.69 -46.33
CA PRO A 111 -0.35 -22.35 -45.97
C PRO A 111 -0.72 -22.75 -44.52
N TRP A 112 0.26 -22.98 -43.64
CA TRP A 112 0.05 -23.48 -42.28
C TRP A 112 0.30 -22.39 -41.22
N ILE A 113 -0.50 -22.42 -40.15
CA ILE A 113 -0.38 -21.54 -38.98
C ILE A 113 -0.17 -22.37 -37.73
N ARG A 114 0.90 -22.10 -36.98
CA ARG A 114 1.15 -22.63 -35.63
C ARG A 114 0.35 -21.82 -34.62
N VAL A 115 -0.47 -22.48 -33.81
CA VAL A 115 -1.40 -21.84 -32.88
C VAL A 115 -1.12 -22.32 -31.45
N VAL A 116 -0.70 -21.40 -30.59
CA VAL A 116 -0.46 -21.67 -29.15
C VAL A 116 -1.71 -21.28 -28.37
N THR A 117 -2.19 -22.15 -27.50
CA THR A 117 -3.42 -21.92 -26.71
C THR A 117 -3.16 -21.18 -25.41
N ASN A 118 -4.23 -20.73 -24.76
CA ASN A 118 -4.19 -20.13 -23.41
C ASN A 118 -3.78 -21.13 -22.30
N LEU A 119 -3.50 -22.39 -22.64
CA LEU A 119 -2.98 -23.42 -21.73
C LEU A 119 -1.55 -23.86 -22.11
N GLY A 120 -0.94 -23.26 -23.14
CA GLY A 120 0.41 -23.58 -23.61
C GLY A 120 0.49 -24.72 -24.63
N ASN A 121 -0.63 -25.39 -24.94
CA ASN A 121 -0.65 -26.43 -25.99
C ASN A 121 -0.49 -25.80 -27.37
N VAL A 122 0.08 -26.56 -28.32
CA VAL A 122 0.30 -26.12 -29.70
C VAL A 122 -0.51 -26.99 -30.65
N PHE A 123 -1.14 -26.39 -31.66
CA PHE A 123 -1.74 -27.09 -32.79
C PHE A 123 -1.50 -26.32 -34.10
N PHE A 124 -1.51 -27.04 -35.22
CA PHE A 124 -1.26 -26.50 -36.55
C PHE A 124 -2.58 -26.44 -37.33
N THR A 125 -2.77 -25.43 -38.16
CA THR A 125 -3.98 -25.28 -39.00
C THR A 125 -3.61 -24.88 -40.42
N HIS A 126 -4.06 -25.65 -41.40
CA HIS A 126 -3.91 -25.35 -42.81
C HIS A 126 -5.05 -24.41 -43.26
N THR A 127 -4.71 -23.24 -43.78
CA THR A 127 -5.68 -22.18 -44.10
C THR A 127 -6.66 -22.60 -45.21
N GLU A 128 -6.12 -23.18 -46.29
CA GLU A 128 -6.88 -23.58 -47.47
C GLU A 128 -7.71 -24.86 -47.25
N ARG A 129 -7.08 -25.94 -46.78
CA ARG A 129 -7.74 -27.24 -46.49
C ARG A 129 -8.70 -27.18 -45.29
N LYS A 130 -8.54 -26.17 -44.41
CA LYS A 130 -9.29 -25.97 -43.14
C LYS A 130 -9.15 -27.14 -42.16
N GLU A 131 -8.04 -27.86 -42.26
CA GLU A 131 -7.66 -28.97 -41.40
C GLU A 131 -6.85 -28.44 -40.20
N SER A 132 -7.13 -28.92 -38.99
CA SER A 132 -6.38 -28.59 -37.77
C SER A 132 -5.89 -29.87 -37.08
N VAL A 133 -4.60 -29.93 -36.74
CA VAL A 133 -3.94 -31.11 -36.17
C VAL A 133 -3.05 -30.74 -34.97
N TRP A 134 -3.02 -31.62 -33.96
CA TRP A 134 -2.33 -31.39 -32.68
C TRP A 134 -0.89 -31.92 -32.64
N THR A 135 -0.47 -32.62 -33.70
CA THR A 135 0.91 -33.03 -33.97
C THR A 135 1.44 -32.23 -35.16
N CYS A 136 2.75 -31.97 -35.21
CA CYS A 136 3.35 -31.33 -36.38
C CYS A 136 3.16 -32.22 -37.63
N PRO A 137 2.58 -31.73 -38.73
CA PRO A 137 2.54 -32.45 -40.00
C PRO A 137 3.94 -32.66 -40.58
N GLU A 138 4.18 -33.82 -41.18
CA GLU A 138 5.41 -34.15 -41.89
C GLU A 138 5.71 -33.16 -43.03
N GLU A 139 4.65 -32.66 -43.70
CA GLU A 139 4.71 -31.61 -44.74
C GLU A 139 5.34 -30.27 -44.28
N ILE A 140 5.40 -29.99 -42.97
CA ILE A 140 5.95 -28.75 -42.41
C ILE A 140 6.95 -28.98 -41.27
N ALA A 141 7.35 -30.22 -41.01
CA ALA A 141 8.20 -30.57 -39.88
C ALA A 141 9.53 -29.79 -39.88
N ASP A 142 10.19 -29.71 -41.04
CA ASP A 142 11.44 -28.98 -41.21
C ASP A 142 11.25 -27.46 -41.02
N ALA A 143 10.20 -26.87 -41.61
CA ALA A 143 9.91 -25.44 -41.49
C ALA A 143 9.53 -25.01 -40.06
N VAL A 144 8.87 -25.89 -39.30
CA VAL A 144 8.59 -25.68 -37.87
C VAL A 144 9.86 -25.83 -37.05
N ALA A 145 10.72 -26.82 -37.34
CA ALA A 145 12.00 -27.01 -36.69
C ALA A 145 13.04 -25.92 -37.03
N GLU A 146 12.88 -25.22 -38.15
CA GLU A 146 13.61 -23.99 -38.50
C GLU A 146 13.12 -22.83 -37.63
N LEU A 147 11.81 -22.53 -37.66
CA LEU A 147 11.21 -21.43 -36.91
C LEU A 147 11.33 -21.57 -35.39
N GLU A 148 11.36 -22.80 -34.86
CA GLU A 148 11.61 -23.05 -33.44
C GLU A 148 13.09 -22.85 -33.08
N ARG A 149 14.02 -23.14 -33.98
CA ARG A 149 15.46 -22.87 -33.83
C ARG A 149 15.77 -21.37 -33.91
N GLU A 150 15.08 -20.63 -34.78
CA GLU A 150 15.13 -19.17 -34.83
C GLU A 150 14.52 -18.54 -33.57
N GLU A 151 13.32 -18.96 -33.15
CA GLU A 151 12.73 -18.50 -31.89
C GLU A 151 13.58 -18.91 -30.66
N GLU A 152 14.44 -19.93 -30.70
CA GLU A 152 15.39 -20.24 -29.63
C GLU A 152 16.67 -19.41 -29.70
N ALA A 153 17.21 -19.17 -30.89
CA ALA A 153 18.36 -18.31 -31.13
C ALA A 153 18.07 -16.85 -30.74
N GLU A 154 16.90 -16.31 -31.09
CA GLU A 154 16.45 -14.97 -30.67
C GLU A 154 16.38 -14.86 -29.14
N LYS A 155 15.83 -15.88 -28.46
CA LYS A 155 15.81 -15.94 -26.99
C LYS A 155 17.21 -16.08 -26.39
N GLU A 156 18.14 -16.77 -27.05
CA GLU A 156 19.53 -16.85 -26.59
C GLU A 156 20.28 -15.53 -26.81
N GLU A 157 20.03 -14.82 -27.91
CA GLU A 157 20.58 -13.48 -28.15
C GLU A 157 20.03 -12.45 -27.15
N GLU A 158 18.72 -12.45 -26.84
CA GLU A 158 18.17 -11.61 -25.77
C GLU A 158 18.83 -11.92 -24.41
N ARG A 159 18.96 -13.21 -24.03
CA ARG A 159 19.64 -13.59 -22.77
C ARG A 159 21.13 -13.21 -22.77
N ALA A 160 21.81 -13.32 -23.90
CA ALA A 160 23.19 -12.88 -24.07
C ALA A 160 23.32 -11.35 -24.01
N LYS A 161 22.33 -10.62 -24.50
CA LYS A 161 22.22 -9.16 -24.42
C LYS A 161 21.95 -8.69 -22.99
N GLU A 162 21.00 -9.29 -22.27
CA GLU A 162 20.78 -9.03 -20.84
C GLU A 162 22.06 -9.28 -20.02
N MET A 163 22.79 -10.37 -20.31
CA MET A 163 24.08 -10.68 -19.69
C MET A 163 25.15 -9.64 -20.01
N ARG A 164 25.21 -9.13 -21.25
CA ARG A 164 26.14 -8.06 -21.67
C ARG A 164 25.79 -6.72 -21.02
N GLU A 165 24.52 -6.32 -21.00
CA GLU A 165 24.04 -5.09 -20.36
C GLU A 165 24.28 -5.12 -18.84
N LYS A 166 24.06 -6.27 -18.20
CA LYS A 166 24.43 -6.51 -16.79
C LYS A 166 25.93 -6.36 -16.57
N ALA A 167 26.76 -6.99 -17.41
CA ALA A 167 28.22 -6.90 -17.30
C ALA A 167 28.75 -5.49 -17.58
N GLU A 168 28.16 -4.74 -18.52
CA GLU A 168 28.51 -3.33 -18.73
C GLU A 168 28.11 -2.46 -17.54
N ARG A 169 26.94 -2.68 -16.93
CA ARG A 169 26.54 -1.99 -15.69
C ARG A 169 27.53 -2.27 -14.56
N GLU A 170 27.88 -3.54 -14.32
CA GLU A 170 28.87 -3.92 -13.30
C GLU A 170 30.26 -3.33 -13.61
N ARG A 171 30.64 -3.18 -14.89
CA ARG A 171 31.88 -2.48 -15.28
C ARG A 171 31.79 -0.97 -15.04
N ARG A 172 30.67 -0.32 -15.35
CA ARG A 172 30.44 1.12 -15.10
C ARG A 172 30.42 1.43 -13.60
N GLU A 173 29.73 0.62 -12.79
CA GLU A 173 29.73 0.74 -11.32
C GLU A 173 31.15 0.62 -10.75
N LYS A 174 32.00 -0.23 -11.35
CA LYS A 174 33.41 -0.36 -10.97
C LYS A 174 34.29 0.81 -11.45
N GLU A 175 34.13 1.26 -12.70
CA GLU A 175 34.79 2.47 -13.22
C GLU A 175 34.40 3.73 -12.44
N GLU A 176 33.17 3.79 -11.92
CA GLU A 176 32.66 4.89 -11.11
C GLU A 176 33.19 4.82 -9.67
N GLN A 177 33.25 3.64 -9.06
CA GLN A 177 33.95 3.44 -7.78
C GLN A 177 35.44 3.81 -7.89
N GLU A 178 36.11 3.44 -8.99
CA GLU A 178 37.52 3.78 -9.23
C GLU A 178 37.70 5.30 -9.46
N LYS A 179 36.75 5.97 -10.15
CA LYS A 179 36.72 7.44 -10.25
C LYS A 179 36.51 8.11 -8.89
N GLN A 180 35.61 7.59 -8.04
CA GLN A 180 35.38 8.11 -6.69
C GLN A 180 36.59 7.87 -5.77
N GLU A 181 37.29 6.74 -5.90
CA GLU A 181 38.54 6.44 -5.21
C GLU A 181 39.64 7.44 -5.63
N VAL A 182 39.82 7.66 -6.94
CA VAL A 182 40.76 8.64 -7.51
C VAL A 182 40.39 10.09 -7.12
N GLU A 183 39.10 10.44 -7.09
CA GLU A 183 38.65 11.76 -6.65
C GLU A 183 38.88 11.96 -5.14
N ARG A 184 38.70 10.92 -4.32
CA ARG A 184 39.02 10.97 -2.89
C ARG A 184 40.52 11.16 -2.67
N VAL A 185 41.37 10.39 -3.37
CA VAL A 185 42.84 10.54 -3.33
C VAL A 185 43.26 11.92 -3.84
N ARG A 186 42.61 12.45 -4.88
CA ARG A 186 42.84 13.81 -5.37
C ARG A 186 42.47 14.86 -4.32
N LYS A 187 41.31 14.74 -3.67
CA LYS A 187 40.87 15.64 -2.60
C LYS A 187 41.77 15.56 -1.36
N GLU A 188 42.30 14.38 -1.02
CA GLU A 188 43.33 14.23 0.02
C GLU A 188 44.66 14.88 -0.38
N ALA A 189 45.06 14.78 -1.65
CA ALA A 189 46.26 15.44 -2.17
C ALA A 189 46.12 16.97 -2.23
N GLU A 190 44.97 17.50 -2.64
CA GLU A 190 44.65 18.93 -2.63
C GLU A 190 44.58 19.46 -1.18
N ALA A 191 43.98 18.71 -0.24
CA ALA A 191 43.97 19.03 1.18
C ALA A 191 45.37 18.99 1.85
N ALA A 192 46.26 18.11 1.38
CA ALA A 192 47.66 18.10 1.79
C ALA A 192 48.46 19.27 1.17
N GLY A 193 48.15 19.64 -0.08
CA GLY A 193 48.73 20.79 -0.78
C GLY A 193 48.36 22.14 -0.14
N ALA A 194 47.13 22.28 0.35
CA ALA A 194 46.58 23.47 1.00
C ALA A 194 47.28 23.90 2.32
N LYS A 195 48.41 23.28 2.69
CA LYS A 195 49.26 23.66 3.83
C LYS A 195 50.59 24.31 3.45
N ARG A 196 50.73 24.83 2.22
CA ARG A 196 51.89 25.66 1.80
C ARG A 196 51.49 26.84 0.92
N LYS A 197 51.88 28.06 1.38
CA LYS A 197 51.66 29.41 0.80
C LYS A 197 50.21 29.89 0.82
N GLY A 198 49.85 31.09 1.32
CA GLY A 198 50.61 32.35 1.36
C GLY A 198 51.77 32.46 2.37
N GLU A 199 52.59 33.51 2.27
CA GLU A 199 52.47 34.72 1.44
C GLU A 199 53.60 34.87 0.40
N GLU A 200 53.42 35.69 -0.63
CA GLU A 200 54.12 36.98 -0.88
C GLU A 200 53.96 37.42 -2.37
N LEU A 201 54.32 38.68 -2.69
CA LEU A 201 54.09 39.40 -3.95
C LEU A 201 54.93 38.89 -5.14
N GLY A 202 54.47 39.16 -6.38
CA GLY A 202 55.29 38.93 -7.59
C GLY A 202 54.55 39.06 -8.94
N GLU A 203 54.70 40.21 -9.59
CA GLU A 203 54.24 40.55 -10.94
C GLU A 203 54.85 39.67 -12.06
N SER A 204 54.08 39.27 -13.09
CA SER A 204 54.51 39.29 -14.52
C SER A 204 53.50 38.73 -15.57
N ALA A 205 53.31 39.54 -16.62
CA ALA A 205 53.18 39.23 -18.06
C ALA A 205 52.56 37.91 -18.63
N ALA A 206 51.47 38.12 -19.40
CA ALA A 206 51.33 37.79 -20.83
C ALA A 206 50.68 36.48 -21.37
N LYS A 207 49.93 36.68 -22.49
CA LYS A 207 49.48 35.77 -23.56
C LYS A 207 48.51 34.60 -23.23
N LYS A 208 47.23 34.82 -23.55
CA LYS A 208 46.33 33.77 -24.07
C LYS A 208 46.72 33.40 -25.51
N PRO A 209 46.57 32.14 -25.97
CA PRO A 209 46.48 31.83 -27.39
C PRO A 209 45.11 32.23 -27.95
N ARG A 210 45.08 32.48 -29.26
CA ARG A 210 43.89 32.69 -30.10
C ARG A 210 43.42 31.32 -30.60
N VAL A 211 42.11 31.10 -30.61
CA VAL A 211 41.42 30.10 -31.44
C VAL A 211 40.43 30.89 -32.29
N GLU A 212 40.27 30.48 -33.54
CA GLU A 212 39.70 31.31 -34.60
C GLU A 212 38.24 30.96 -34.88
N ASP A 213 37.60 31.81 -35.66
CA ASP A 213 36.17 31.85 -35.92
C ASP A 213 35.75 30.81 -36.97
N GLU A 214 34.59 30.17 -36.77
CA GLU A 214 33.82 29.48 -37.82
C GLU A 214 32.35 29.95 -37.73
N ASP A 215 32.12 31.24 -38.00
CA ASP A 215 30.80 31.87 -38.11
C ASP A 215 30.18 31.63 -39.51
N GLU A 216 29.53 30.48 -39.77
CA GLU A 216 28.85 30.28 -41.08
C GLU A 216 27.64 29.30 -41.13
N ASP A 217 26.59 29.51 -40.31
CA ASP A 217 25.19 29.14 -40.69
C ASP A 217 24.04 29.77 -39.84
N ASP A 218 24.32 30.55 -38.79
CA ASP A 218 23.33 30.87 -37.73
C ASP A 218 22.11 31.72 -38.18
N GLY A 219 22.09 32.20 -39.43
CA GLY A 219 21.02 33.02 -40.01
C GLY A 219 19.90 32.26 -40.74
N ALA A 220 20.06 30.97 -41.05
CA ALA A 220 19.05 30.19 -41.78
C ALA A 220 17.85 29.83 -40.88
N TRP A 221 18.12 29.20 -39.73
CA TRP A 221 17.07 28.70 -38.82
C TRP A 221 16.24 29.82 -38.18
N GLN A 222 16.83 31.02 -37.98
CA GLN A 222 16.12 32.18 -37.42
C GLN A 222 14.97 32.64 -38.31
N ARG A 223 15.09 32.51 -39.63
CA ARG A 223 14.00 32.86 -40.57
C ARG A 223 12.88 31.84 -40.49
N GLN A 224 13.21 30.54 -40.47
CA GLN A 224 12.23 29.47 -40.34
C GLN A 224 11.41 29.61 -39.05
N LEU A 225 12.06 29.83 -37.91
CA LEU A 225 11.36 29.96 -36.62
C LEU A 225 10.52 31.25 -36.51
N ALA A 226 10.95 32.34 -37.18
CA ALA A 226 10.18 33.58 -37.24
C ALA A 226 8.97 33.45 -38.19
N GLU A 227 9.12 32.72 -39.30
CA GLU A 227 8.05 32.47 -40.27
C GLU A 227 7.01 31.48 -39.71
N GLU A 228 7.44 30.48 -38.92
CA GLU A 228 6.59 29.55 -38.18
C GLU A 228 5.72 30.27 -37.13
N MET A 229 6.31 31.09 -36.24
CA MET A 229 5.52 31.83 -35.23
C MET A 229 4.69 32.98 -35.83
N ALA A 230 5.12 33.59 -36.93
CA ALA A 230 4.31 34.57 -37.66
C ALA A 230 3.07 33.94 -38.32
N GLN A 231 3.11 32.65 -38.65
CA GLN A 231 1.93 31.90 -39.09
C GLN A 231 0.98 31.61 -37.91
N GLU A 232 1.50 31.18 -36.74
CA GLU A 232 0.67 30.97 -35.54
C GLU A 232 -0.04 32.25 -35.07
N GLU A 233 0.62 33.41 -35.04
CA GLU A 233 -0.06 34.68 -34.71
C GLU A 233 -1.04 35.13 -35.82
N GLY A 234 -0.75 34.81 -37.09
CA GLY A 234 -1.58 35.16 -38.24
C GLY A 234 -2.96 34.47 -38.25
N GLU A 235 -3.02 33.19 -37.86
CA GLU A 235 -4.29 32.44 -37.81
C GLU A 235 -5.25 32.95 -36.71
N SER A 236 -4.72 33.65 -35.69
CA SER A 236 -5.51 34.23 -34.59
C SER A 236 -6.35 35.47 -35.02
N ALA A 237 -6.04 36.08 -36.17
CA ALA A 237 -6.47 37.44 -36.49
C ALA A 237 -7.69 37.56 -37.45
N LEU A 238 -8.26 36.46 -37.95
CA LEU A 238 -9.30 36.49 -38.99
C LEU A 238 -10.72 36.80 -38.44
N GLY A 239 -10.95 38.02 -37.91
CA GLY A 239 -12.12 38.29 -37.07
C GLY A 239 -12.86 39.64 -37.15
N LYS A 240 -12.44 40.63 -37.97
CA LYS A 240 -13.21 41.89 -38.22
C LYS A 240 -12.67 42.75 -39.38
N LYS A 241 -13.60 43.41 -40.09
CA LYS A 241 -13.43 44.67 -40.86
C LYS A 241 -14.48 45.67 -40.31
N PRO A 242 -14.22 46.99 -40.20
CA PRO A 242 -13.82 47.92 -41.28
C PRO A 242 -12.53 48.72 -40.95
N GLY A 243 -12.05 49.69 -41.73
CA GLY A 243 -12.39 50.08 -43.11
C GLY A 243 -12.20 51.58 -43.42
N ASN A 244 -11.36 51.87 -44.43
CA ASN A 244 -11.05 53.16 -45.07
C ASN A 244 -10.32 54.25 -44.24
N ASP A 245 -9.48 55.03 -44.91
CA ASP A 245 -8.59 56.02 -44.33
C ASP A 245 -9.23 57.39 -44.05
N SER A 246 -8.79 58.04 -42.97
CA SER A 246 -8.77 59.51 -42.83
C SER A 246 -7.80 59.92 -41.72
N GLU A 247 -6.97 60.93 -41.95
CA GLU A 247 -5.97 61.42 -41.00
C GLU A 247 -6.57 61.93 -39.68
N ILE A 248 -5.97 61.58 -38.53
CA ILE A 248 -6.12 62.32 -37.27
C ILE A 248 -4.74 62.53 -36.65
N SER A 249 -4.32 63.79 -36.54
CA SER A 249 -3.01 64.17 -35.99
C SER A 249 -2.95 64.00 -34.47
N VAL A 250 -1.80 63.59 -33.93
CA VAL A 250 -1.52 63.53 -32.49
C VAL A 250 -0.25 64.36 -32.19
N PRO A 251 -0.25 65.26 -31.18
CA PRO A 251 0.75 66.34 -31.07
C PRO A 251 2.10 65.92 -30.44
N PRO A 252 3.17 66.74 -30.61
CA PRO A 252 4.53 66.34 -30.28
C PRO A 252 4.95 66.52 -28.81
N VAL A 253 5.65 65.48 -28.33
CA VAL A 253 6.84 65.52 -27.43
C VAL A 253 6.69 66.22 -26.06
N PHE A 254 6.76 65.39 -25.03
CA PHE A 254 7.06 65.79 -23.65
C PHE A 254 8.49 66.39 -23.57
N LYS A 255 8.62 67.71 -23.43
CA LYS A 255 9.93 68.38 -23.32
C LYS A 255 10.47 68.30 -21.89
N VAL A 256 11.72 67.85 -21.74
CA VAL A 256 12.50 67.87 -20.49
C VAL A 256 13.83 68.60 -20.77
N PRO A 257 14.42 69.38 -19.83
CA PRO A 257 15.47 70.37 -20.15
C PRO A 257 16.87 69.83 -20.46
N ASP A 258 17.77 70.75 -20.82
CA ASP A 258 19.15 70.50 -21.27
C ASP A 258 20.02 69.63 -20.35
N GLN A 259 20.71 68.69 -21.00
CA GLN A 259 21.98 68.06 -20.59
C GLN A 259 22.14 67.67 -19.12
N VAL A 260 21.39 66.66 -18.66
CA VAL A 260 21.97 65.73 -17.67
C VAL A 260 23.09 64.97 -18.37
N LYS A 261 24.36 65.29 -18.05
CA LYS A 261 25.54 64.58 -18.57
C LYS A 261 25.73 63.25 -17.85
N LEU A 262 24.81 62.31 -18.08
CA LEU A 262 25.01 60.90 -17.76
C LEU A 262 26.23 60.39 -18.55
N ASN A 263 27.02 59.51 -17.94
CA ASN A 263 28.03 58.75 -18.68
C ASN A 263 27.30 57.94 -19.78
N PRO A 264 27.77 57.88 -21.04
CA PRO A 264 27.15 57.03 -22.07
C PRO A 264 26.98 55.57 -21.65
N GLU A 265 27.84 55.06 -20.76
CA GLU A 265 27.70 53.73 -20.15
C GLU A 265 26.52 53.64 -19.16
N GLU A 266 26.28 54.67 -18.34
CA GLU A 266 25.11 54.77 -17.44
C GLU A 266 23.81 54.92 -18.24
N ALA A 267 23.81 55.73 -19.30
CA ALA A 267 22.66 55.87 -20.19
C ALA A 267 22.30 54.53 -20.86
N LYS A 268 23.31 53.74 -21.28
CA LYS A 268 23.13 52.38 -21.79
C LYS A 268 22.65 51.41 -20.71
N ALA A 269 23.17 51.49 -19.50
CA ALA A 269 22.69 50.67 -18.38
C ALA A 269 21.22 50.96 -18.03
N LEU A 270 20.82 52.24 -17.99
CA LEU A 270 19.43 52.63 -17.75
C LEU A 270 18.49 52.20 -18.89
N PHE A 271 18.96 52.23 -20.14
CA PHE A 271 18.21 51.70 -21.29
C PHE A 271 18.13 50.17 -21.28
N MET A 272 19.20 49.45 -20.90
CA MET A 272 19.17 48.00 -20.70
C MET A 272 18.20 47.59 -19.57
N THR A 273 18.15 48.36 -18.48
CA THR A 273 17.15 48.17 -17.41
C THR A 273 15.73 48.42 -17.92
N LEU A 274 15.50 49.45 -18.75
CA LEU A 274 14.21 49.64 -19.42
C LEU A 274 13.81 48.44 -20.28
N LEU A 275 14.73 47.87 -21.07
CA LEU A 275 14.45 46.68 -21.89
C LEU A 275 14.15 45.45 -21.02
N ASN A 276 14.83 45.26 -19.89
CA ASN A 276 14.52 44.19 -18.94
C ASN A 276 13.15 44.40 -18.27
N ASP A 277 12.81 45.62 -17.84
CA ASP A 277 11.55 45.94 -17.16
C ASP A 277 10.33 45.79 -18.08
N VAL A 278 10.43 46.25 -19.34
CA VAL A 278 9.36 46.15 -20.34
C VAL A 278 9.32 44.75 -20.97
N SER A 279 10.47 44.07 -21.06
CA SER A 279 10.62 42.74 -21.69
C SER A 279 9.91 42.61 -23.06
N PRO A 280 10.18 43.51 -24.03
CA PRO A 280 9.64 43.38 -25.38
C PRO A 280 10.12 42.06 -26.01
N ASN A 281 9.30 41.45 -26.86
CA ASN A 281 9.63 40.16 -27.51
C ASN A 281 10.99 40.27 -28.26
N PRO A 282 12.04 39.52 -27.85
CA PRO A 282 13.40 39.64 -28.42
C PRO A 282 13.53 39.24 -29.89
N LEU A 283 12.47 38.72 -30.51
CA LEU A 283 12.43 38.34 -31.92
C LEU A 283 11.70 39.38 -32.81
N LEU A 284 11.08 40.40 -32.21
CA LEU A 284 10.46 41.49 -32.99
C LEU A 284 11.53 42.48 -33.49
N PRO A 285 11.43 42.96 -34.74
CA PRO A 285 12.20 44.11 -35.20
C PRO A 285 12.01 45.32 -34.27
N TYR A 286 13.10 46.03 -33.98
CA TYR A 286 13.12 47.22 -33.11
C TYR A 286 11.95 48.17 -33.35
N ASP A 287 11.65 48.42 -34.62
CA ASP A 287 10.66 49.40 -35.07
C ASP A 287 9.20 49.00 -34.71
N LEU A 288 8.93 47.71 -34.47
CA LEU A 288 7.66 47.20 -33.92
C LEU A 288 7.64 47.16 -32.38
N ALA A 289 8.81 47.09 -31.73
CA ALA A 289 8.92 47.22 -30.27
C ALA A 289 8.81 48.68 -29.79
N LEU A 290 9.06 49.67 -30.66
CA LEU A 290 9.03 51.11 -30.35
C LEU A 290 7.80 51.58 -29.53
N PRO A 291 6.54 51.22 -29.84
CA PRO A 291 5.38 51.72 -29.09
C PRO A 291 5.37 51.36 -27.60
N GLN A 292 6.04 50.26 -27.23
CA GLN A 292 6.18 49.79 -25.85
C GLN A 292 7.28 50.56 -25.09
N LEU A 293 8.27 51.08 -25.81
CA LEU A 293 9.47 51.71 -25.24
C LEU A 293 9.39 53.24 -25.19
N VAL A 294 8.79 53.87 -26.22
CA VAL A 294 8.78 55.34 -26.42
C VAL A 294 8.14 56.13 -25.27
N ASN A 295 7.27 55.49 -24.48
CA ASN A 295 6.51 56.13 -23.40
C ASN A 295 7.28 56.21 -22.05
N ASP A 296 8.43 55.54 -21.89
CA ASP A 296 9.24 55.63 -20.67
C ASP A 296 10.29 56.74 -20.78
N ALA A 297 10.46 57.55 -19.73
CA ALA A 297 11.44 58.64 -19.71
C ALA A 297 12.89 58.17 -19.97
N ARG A 298 13.23 56.93 -19.62
CA ARG A 298 14.54 56.30 -19.84
C ARG A 298 14.84 56.08 -21.32
N TYR A 299 13.82 55.93 -22.17
CA TYR A 299 13.99 55.76 -23.61
C TYR A 299 14.68 56.98 -24.26
N VAL A 300 14.40 58.19 -23.74
CA VAL A 300 14.94 59.44 -24.28
C VAL A 300 16.42 59.64 -23.93
N LEU A 301 16.91 59.04 -22.83
CA LEU A 301 18.26 59.26 -22.27
C LEU A 301 19.41 58.76 -23.16
N LEU A 302 19.15 57.79 -24.04
CA LEU A 302 20.13 57.25 -24.98
C LEU A 302 19.95 57.91 -26.38
N PRO A 303 21.01 58.26 -27.14
CA PRO A 303 20.86 58.86 -28.46
C PRO A 303 20.17 57.92 -29.47
N PRO A 304 19.31 58.42 -30.39
CA PRO A 304 18.55 57.57 -31.32
C PRO A 304 19.40 56.57 -32.11
N ASN A 305 20.59 56.99 -32.56
CA ASN A 305 21.54 56.19 -33.33
C ASN A 305 22.09 54.98 -32.54
N GLU A 306 22.07 55.03 -31.21
CA GLU A 306 22.60 53.97 -30.35
C GLU A 306 21.50 53.07 -29.78
N ARG A 307 20.24 53.54 -29.69
CA ARG A 307 19.11 52.75 -29.16
C ARG A 307 18.89 51.44 -29.89
N LYS A 308 18.95 51.45 -31.22
CA LYS A 308 18.76 50.24 -32.04
C LYS A 308 19.89 49.24 -31.81
N GLY A 309 21.16 49.68 -31.81
CA GLY A 309 22.29 48.80 -31.49
C GLY A 309 22.23 48.19 -30.08
N VAL A 310 21.85 48.98 -29.08
CA VAL A 310 21.68 48.50 -27.69
C VAL A 310 20.49 47.55 -27.55
N PHE A 311 19.40 47.76 -28.31
CA PHE A 311 18.29 46.81 -28.40
C PHE A 311 18.68 45.52 -29.13
N ASP A 312 19.39 45.61 -30.24
CA ASP A 312 19.86 44.45 -31.01
C ASP A 312 20.84 43.61 -30.18
N ASP A 313 21.71 44.26 -29.39
CA ASP A 313 22.64 43.58 -28.46
C ASP A 313 21.91 42.99 -27.23
N TRP A 314 20.85 43.64 -26.74
CA TRP A 314 19.96 43.06 -25.74
C TRP A 314 19.24 41.82 -26.29
N CYS A 315 18.67 41.89 -27.50
CA CYS A 315 18.02 40.77 -28.16
C CYS A 315 19.00 39.61 -28.38
N LYS A 316 20.23 39.90 -28.83
CA LYS A 316 21.32 38.92 -28.92
C LYS A 316 21.63 38.28 -27.58
N ASP A 317 21.73 39.04 -26.48
CA ASP A 317 22.04 38.43 -25.17
C ASP A 317 20.84 37.70 -24.55
N GLN A 318 19.61 38.16 -24.74
CA GLN A 318 18.41 37.39 -24.39
C GLN A 318 18.34 36.09 -25.18
N ALA A 319 18.56 36.10 -26.50
CA ALA A 319 18.67 34.90 -27.32
C ALA A 319 19.83 33.99 -26.85
N ARG A 320 20.98 34.57 -26.48
CA ARG A 320 22.13 33.85 -25.92
C ARG A 320 21.83 33.23 -24.55
N ASN A 321 21.05 33.90 -23.71
CA ASN A 321 20.67 33.43 -22.37
C ASN A 321 19.53 32.42 -22.44
N LEU A 322 18.58 32.57 -23.36
CA LEU A 322 17.62 31.53 -23.74
C LEU A 322 18.35 30.29 -24.27
N ARG A 323 19.31 30.44 -25.20
CA ARG A 323 20.17 29.34 -25.66
C ARG A 323 20.95 28.69 -24.51
N LYS A 324 21.65 29.46 -23.66
CA LYS A 324 22.39 28.94 -22.49
C LYS A 324 21.48 28.21 -21.51
N ASN A 325 20.29 28.74 -21.21
CA ASN A 325 19.37 28.14 -20.25
C ASN A 325 18.71 26.87 -20.82
N LYS A 326 18.27 26.90 -22.09
CA LYS A 326 17.73 25.73 -22.81
C LYS A 326 18.81 24.64 -22.99
N THR A 327 20.07 25.02 -23.22
CA THR A 327 21.21 24.09 -23.27
C THR A 327 21.51 23.52 -21.89
N LYS A 328 21.51 24.33 -20.81
CA LYS A 328 21.67 23.82 -19.43
C LYS A 328 20.56 22.84 -19.05
N GLU A 329 19.30 23.16 -19.35
CA GLU A 329 18.18 22.22 -19.16
C GLU A 329 18.30 20.95 -20.00
N ALA A 330 18.90 21.01 -21.19
CA ALA A 330 19.10 19.86 -22.07
C ALA A 330 20.33 19.01 -21.69
N THR A 331 21.36 19.60 -21.08
CA THR A 331 22.58 18.89 -20.65
C THR A 331 22.53 18.38 -19.21
N MET A 332 21.63 18.89 -18.36
CA MET A 332 21.37 18.25 -17.07
C MET A 332 20.66 16.92 -17.31
N THR A 333 21.28 15.82 -16.88
CA THR A 333 20.63 14.50 -16.91
C THR A 333 19.33 14.55 -16.09
N PRO A 334 18.30 13.76 -16.44
CA PRO A 334 17.05 13.75 -15.68
C PRO A 334 17.27 13.44 -14.19
N GLU A 335 18.27 12.62 -13.88
CA GLU A 335 18.73 12.33 -12.52
C GLU A 335 19.27 13.57 -11.79
N ALA A 336 20.23 14.30 -12.37
CA ALA A 336 20.76 15.53 -11.76
C ALA A 336 19.69 16.62 -11.61
N ALA A 337 18.71 16.67 -12.53
CA ALA A 337 17.56 17.55 -12.43
C ALA A 337 16.65 17.18 -11.25
N TYR A 338 16.42 15.88 -11.02
CA TYR A 338 15.65 15.36 -9.88
C TYR A 338 16.39 15.53 -8.54
N GLU A 339 17.70 15.33 -8.51
CA GLU A 339 18.52 15.57 -7.31
C GLU A 339 18.57 17.04 -6.93
N THR A 340 18.66 17.95 -7.91
CA THR A 340 18.54 19.40 -7.67
C THR A 340 17.20 19.77 -7.03
N LEU A 341 16.11 19.10 -7.43
CA LEU A 341 14.79 19.24 -6.80
C LEU A 341 14.77 18.65 -5.37
N LEU A 342 15.37 17.49 -5.15
CA LEU A 342 15.48 16.85 -3.83
C LEU A 342 16.26 17.73 -2.84
N HIS A 343 17.48 18.15 -3.17
CA HIS A 343 18.31 18.98 -2.30
C HIS A 343 17.69 20.36 -2.04
N GLY A 344 17.03 20.94 -3.06
CA GLY A 344 16.37 22.25 -2.95
C GLY A 344 15.17 22.27 -2.00
N GLU A 345 14.38 21.20 -1.97
CA GLU A 345 13.09 21.16 -1.27
C GLU A 345 13.10 20.30 0.00
N VAL A 346 13.77 19.15 -0.04
CA VAL A 346 13.77 18.17 1.06
C VAL A 346 14.85 18.55 2.07
N LYS A 347 14.63 19.68 2.76
CA LYS A 347 15.54 20.22 3.80
C LYS A 347 15.34 19.59 5.18
N SER A 348 14.38 18.68 5.34
CA SER A 348 14.02 18.04 6.62
C SER A 348 14.01 16.53 6.51
N THR A 349 14.63 15.85 7.48
CA THR A 349 14.60 14.38 7.61
C THR A 349 13.21 13.84 8.00
N ARG A 350 12.23 14.73 8.27
CA ARG A 350 10.83 14.37 8.56
C ARG A 350 9.90 14.45 7.34
N THR A 351 10.35 15.01 6.21
CA THR A 351 9.54 15.15 4.99
C THR A 351 9.09 13.77 4.49
N GLN A 352 7.79 13.61 4.22
CA GLN A 352 7.24 12.32 3.77
C GLN A 352 7.25 12.20 2.25
N TRP A 353 7.39 10.97 1.74
CA TRP A 353 7.42 10.70 0.30
C TRP A 353 6.13 11.16 -0.39
N ASP A 354 4.97 10.79 0.14
CA ASP A 354 3.67 11.16 -0.44
C ASP A 354 3.43 12.68 -0.42
N GLU A 355 3.98 13.41 0.55
CA GLU A 355 3.90 14.86 0.63
C GLU A 355 4.75 15.52 -0.48
N PHE A 356 6.02 15.13 -0.57
CA PHE A 356 6.94 15.59 -1.62
C PHE A 356 6.41 15.25 -3.02
N ARG A 357 6.00 13.99 -3.23
CA ARG A 357 5.33 13.51 -4.45
C ARG A 357 4.09 14.34 -4.76
N ARG A 358 3.19 14.59 -3.79
CA ARG A 358 1.94 15.33 -4.05
C ARG A 358 2.21 16.76 -4.48
N LYS A 359 3.23 17.41 -3.91
CA LYS A 359 3.69 18.75 -4.29
C LYS A 359 4.33 18.78 -5.69
N TRP A 360 5.18 17.80 -6.01
CA TRP A 360 6.07 17.86 -7.17
C TRP A 360 5.71 16.96 -8.37
N LYS A 361 4.67 16.11 -8.29
CA LYS A 361 4.26 15.17 -9.37
C LYS A 361 3.99 15.78 -10.77
N LYS A 362 3.87 17.11 -10.90
CA LYS A 362 3.70 17.83 -12.18
C LYS A 362 4.99 18.49 -12.69
N ASP A 363 6.07 18.49 -11.92
CA ASP A 363 7.34 19.10 -12.28
C ASP A 363 8.13 18.19 -13.22
N ARG A 364 8.65 18.76 -14.31
CA ARG A 364 9.48 18.05 -15.31
C ARG A 364 10.71 17.39 -14.69
N ARG A 365 11.27 17.97 -13.63
CA ARG A 365 12.38 17.43 -12.85
C ARG A 365 11.97 16.24 -11.98
N PHE A 366 10.69 16.13 -11.61
CA PHE A 366 10.15 14.99 -10.86
C PHE A 366 9.80 13.82 -11.79
N TYR A 367 9.01 14.07 -12.85
CA TYR A 367 8.55 12.98 -13.72
C TYR A 367 9.57 12.55 -14.77
N GLY A 368 10.56 13.40 -15.12
CA GLY A 368 11.60 13.08 -16.09
C GLY A 368 12.62 12.03 -15.60
N TYR A 369 12.80 11.88 -14.29
CA TYR A 369 13.63 10.83 -13.71
C TYR A 369 12.83 9.57 -13.38
N GLY A 370 13.45 8.41 -13.59
CA GLY A 370 12.90 7.09 -13.28
C GLY A 370 11.76 6.65 -14.20
N ARG A 371 11.67 5.34 -14.46
CA ARG A 371 10.57 4.72 -15.22
C ARG A 371 9.27 4.73 -14.42
N ASP A 372 9.36 4.61 -13.11
CA ASP A 372 8.22 4.59 -12.19
C ASP A 372 8.52 5.33 -10.87
N ASP A 373 7.50 5.46 -10.03
CA ASP A 373 7.63 6.19 -8.77
C ASP A 373 8.50 5.47 -7.73
N LYS A 374 8.73 4.16 -7.87
CA LYS A 374 9.56 3.36 -6.95
C LYS A 374 11.04 3.72 -7.10
N GLU A 375 11.51 4.03 -8.31
CA GLU A 375 12.86 4.54 -8.56
C GLU A 375 13.05 5.96 -8.02
N ARG A 376 12.04 6.83 -8.20
CA ARG A 376 12.00 8.19 -7.62
C ARG A 376 12.02 8.14 -6.10
N GLU A 377 11.23 7.23 -5.50
CA GLU A 377 11.18 7.00 -4.06
C GLU A 377 12.50 6.44 -3.52
N LYS A 378 13.17 5.54 -4.26
CA LYS A 378 14.49 5.00 -3.88
C LYS A 378 15.53 6.12 -3.71
N LYS A 379 15.63 7.05 -4.67
CA LYS A 379 16.52 8.23 -4.56
C LYS A 379 16.07 9.19 -3.45
N PHE A 380 14.77 9.46 -3.30
CA PHE A 380 14.24 10.28 -2.19
C PHE A 380 14.60 9.70 -0.81
N ARG A 381 14.43 8.39 -0.62
CA ARG A 381 14.81 7.68 0.62
C ARG A 381 16.32 7.69 0.85
N ALA A 382 17.13 7.56 -0.21
CA ALA A 382 18.58 7.68 -0.11
C ALA A 382 19.00 9.09 0.34
N TRP A 383 18.43 10.15 -0.25
CA TRP A 383 18.68 11.53 0.17
C TRP A 383 18.27 11.79 1.63
N LEU A 384 17.17 11.20 2.12
CA LEU A 384 16.80 11.32 3.54
C LEU A 384 17.84 10.69 4.49
N VAL A 385 18.49 9.60 4.08
CA VAL A 385 19.60 8.98 4.85
C VAL A 385 20.84 9.87 4.81
N GLU A 386 21.21 10.37 3.63
CA GLU A 386 22.35 11.27 3.44
C GLU A 386 22.20 12.59 4.21
N LEU A 387 21.05 13.27 4.08
CA LEU A 387 20.68 14.44 4.86
C LEU A 387 20.73 14.17 6.38
N GLY A 388 20.33 12.96 6.79
CA GLY A 388 20.46 12.47 8.15
C GLY A 388 21.90 12.21 8.59
N GLU A 389 22.84 11.99 7.68
CA GLU A 389 24.27 11.94 7.95
C GLU A 389 24.93 13.31 7.96
N VAL A 390 24.62 14.18 7.00
CA VAL A 390 25.10 15.57 6.94
C VAL A 390 24.76 16.27 8.26
N LYS A 391 23.50 16.22 8.69
CA LYS A 391 23.07 16.84 9.96
C LYS A 391 23.69 16.20 11.20
N ARG A 392 24.02 14.90 11.19
CA ARG A 392 24.79 14.25 12.27
C ARG A 392 26.25 14.69 12.28
N LYS A 393 26.88 14.87 11.11
CA LYS A 393 28.26 15.36 10.95
C LYS A 393 28.35 16.84 11.38
N GLU A 394 27.38 17.67 10.98
CA GLU A 394 27.25 19.07 11.41
C GLU A 394 27.04 19.19 12.93
N ALA A 395 26.09 18.44 13.50
CA ALA A 395 25.87 18.43 14.94
C ALA A 395 27.12 17.99 15.70
N LYS A 396 27.79 16.90 15.29
CA LYS A 396 29.03 16.43 15.92
C LYS A 396 30.15 17.48 15.84
N LYS A 397 30.28 18.19 14.70
CA LYS A 397 31.25 19.29 14.55
C LYS A 397 30.93 20.48 15.48
N ALA A 398 29.65 20.79 15.70
CA ALA A 398 29.25 21.80 16.67
C ALA A 398 29.54 21.36 18.11
N GLU A 399 29.28 20.10 18.47
CA GLU A 399 29.64 19.55 19.79
C GLU A 399 31.15 19.54 20.02
N GLU A 400 31.95 19.21 19.01
CA GLU A 400 33.41 19.25 19.07
C GLU A 400 33.95 20.68 19.22
N GLY A 401 33.42 21.65 18.45
CA GLY A 401 33.77 23.06 18.59
C GLY A 401 33.33 23.68 19.93
N PHE A 402 32.22 23.20 20.51
CA PHE A 402 31.78 23.60 21.85
C PHE A 402 32.67 22.99 22.95
N ILE A 403 33.11 21.74 22.80
CA ILE A 403 34.10 21.12 23.71
C ILE A 403 35.47 21.80 23.59
N GLU A 404 35.85 22.27 22.40
CA GLU A 404 37.05 23.10 22.20
C GLU A 404 36.91 24.46 22.89
N LEU A 405 35.76 25.14 22.74
CA LEU A 405 35.44 26.37 23.48
C LEU A 405 35.58 26.18 25.00
N LEU A 406 35.06 25.07 25.55
CA LEU A 406 35.22 24.72 26.97
C LEU A 406 36.68 24.42 27.38
N LYS A 407 37.54 23.97 26.47
CA LYS A 407 38.98 23.81 26.73
C LYS A 407 39.76 25.12 26.68
N THR A 408 39.27 26.10 25.90
CA THR A 408 39.86 27.45 25.80
C THR A 408 39.28 28.45 26.81
N ALA A 409 38.32 28.03 27.64
CA ALA A 409 37.68 28.89 28.64
C ALA A 409 38.35 28.69 30.00
N ASP A 410 39.10 29.71 30.44
CA ASP A 410 39.81 29.68 31.73
C ASP A 410 38.86 29.52 32.94
N GLY A 411 39.34 28.85 33.98
CA GLY A 411 38.64 28.73 35.27
C GLY A 411 37.57 27.63 35.38
N ILE A 412 37.47 26.71 34.42
CA ILE A 412 36.56 25.56 34.52
C ILE A 412 37.18 24.45 35.38
N SER A 413 36.66 24.29 36.60
CA SER A 413 36.99 23.22 37.54
C SER A 413 35.88 22.17 37.63
N ARG A 414 36.15 21.02 38.27
CA ARG A 414 35.15 19.98 38.59
C ARG A 414 33.99 20.51 39.45
N ASP A 415 34.18 21.61 40.15
CA ASP A 415 33.16 22.22 41.02
C ASP A 415 32.38 23.36 40.36
N SER A 416 32.84 23.91 39.22
CA SER A 416 32.22 25.07 38.56
C SER A 416 30.78 24.81 38.11
N GLU A 417 29.82 25.66 38.50
CA GLU A 417 28.43 25.55 38.02
C GLU A 417 28.26 26.04 36.58
N TRP A 418 27.33 25.41 35.86
CA TRP A 418 26.98 25.78 34.48
C TRP A 418 26.52 27.24 34.38
N LYS A 419 25.80 27.74 35.39
CA LYS A 419 25.30 29.12 35.46
C LYS A 419 26.41 30.17 35.39
N ASP A 420 27.60 29.86 35.89
CA ASP A 420 28.73 30.79 35.95
C ASP A 420 29.57 30.73 34.67
N VAL A 421 29.97 29.52 34.25
CA VAL A 421 30.71 29.30 33.01
C VAL A 421 29.93 29.83 31.80
N LYS A 422 28.61 29.61 31.74
CA LYS A 422 27.72 30.13 30.70
C LYS A 422 27.85 31.64 30.49
N ARG A 423 28.09 32.44 31.53
CA ARG A 423 28.18 33.92 31.38
C ARG A 423 29.44 34.36 30.64
N GLY A 424 30.54 33.61 30.74
CA GLY A 424 31.77 33.89 30.01
C GLY A 424 31.73 33.43 28.55
N ILE A 425 31.16 32.26 28.27
CA ILE A 425 31.21 31.65 26.94
C ILE A 425 30.05 32.02 26.00
N ALA A 426 28.98 32.65 26.49
CA ALA A 426 27.74 32.87 25.74
C ALA A 426 27.85 33.82 24.52
N GLN A 427 28.99 34.47 24.30
CA GLN A 427 29.21 35.38 23.16
C GLN A 427 30.00 34.74 22.00
N ASP A 428 30.55 33.53 22.16
CA ASP A 428 31.29 32.83 21.11
C ASP A 428 30.32 32.14 20.13
N SER A 429 30.57 32.24 18.82
CA SER A 429 29.73 31.60 17.79
C SER A 429 29.57 30.07 17.97
N ARG A 430 30.58 29.40 18.55
CA ARG A 430 30.58 27.97 18.89
C ARG A 430 29.61 27.63 20.04
N TYR A 431 29.23 28.61 20.87
CA TYR A 431 28.25 28.44 21.94
C TYR A 431 26.83 28.21 21.39
N ASP A 432 26.41 29.00 20.40
CA ASP A 432 25.07 28.88 19.80
C ASP A 432 24.97 27.85 18.67
N ALA A 433 26.10 27.41 18.10
CA ALA A 433 26.15 26.30 17.16
C ALA A 433 25.52 25.00 17.73
N VAL A 434 25.66 24.76 19.04
CA VAL A 434 24.96 23.67 19.75
C VAL A 434 23.56 24.15 20.15
N GLY A 435 22.64 24.23 19.19
CA GLY A 435 21.37 24.96 19.32
C GLY A 435 20.55 24.72 20.60
N SER A 436 20.55 23.52 21.18
CA SER A 436 19.85 23.24 22.46
C SER A 436 20.65 23.62 23.70
N ALA A 437 20.07 24.44 24.57
CA ALA A 437 20.66 24.82 25.85
C ALA A 437 20.88 23.64 26.81
N SER A 438 19.99 22.65 26.84
CA SER A 438 20.16 21.44 27.66
C SER A 438 21.28 20.53 27.14
N ARG A 439 21.51 20.53 25.82
CA ARG A 439 22.63 19.79 25.21
C ARG A 439 23.98 20.42 25.53
N ARG A 440 24.07 21.76 25.54
CA ARG A 440 25.25 22.50 26.02
C ARG A 440 25.60 22.13 27.47
N GLU A 441 24.59 22.05 28.34
CA GLU A 441 24.73 21.68 29.75
C GLU A 441 25.14 20.21 29.95
N GLU A 442 24.59 19.28 29.16
CA GLU A 442 25.00 17.86 29.14
C GLU A 442 26.47 17.72 28.74
N LEU A 443 26.89 18.40 27.67
CA LEU A 443 28.27 18.39 27.18
C LEU A 443 29.24 19.04 28.17
N PHE A 444 28.82 20.10 28.86
CA PHE A 444 29.59 20.74 29.93
C PHE A 444 29.78 19.80 31.14
N ASN A 445 28.72 19.14 31.61
CA ASN A 445 28.83 18.18 32.71
C ASN A 445 29.69 16.96 32.33
N LYS A 446 29.61 16.51 31.06
CA LYS A 446 30.51 15.50 30.50
C LYS A 446 31.97 15.96 30.47
N PHE A 447 32.23 17.21 30.08
CA PHE A 447 33.56 17.81 30.13
C PHE A 447 34.12 17.89 31.56
N LYS A 448 33.32 18.38 32.53
CA LYS A 448 33.68 18.42 33.96
C LYS A 448 34.11 17.05 34.50
N SER A 449 33.44 15.96 34.10
CA SER A 449 33.81 14.62 34.54
C SER A 449 35.19 14.18 34.05
N SER A 450 35.64 14.68 32.89
CA SER A 450 36.90 14.34 32.22
C SER A 450 38.13 15.18 32.62
N VAL A 451 37.97 16.18 33.47
CA VAL A 451 39.10 16.97 34.03
C VAL A 451 39.60 16.28 35.31
N GLU A 452 40.79 15.69 35.29
CA GLU A 452 41.45 15.12 36.47
C GLU A 452 42.41 16.13 37.15
N ARG A 453 43.03 15.73 38.27
CA ARG A 453 43.87 16.60 39.11
C ARG A 453 45.28 16.76 38.54
N ASP A 454 45.76 17.99 38.46
CA ASP A 454 47.19 18.29 38.41
C ASP A 454 47.88 18.05 39.78
N PRO A 455 49.08 17.44 39.82
CA PRO A 455 49.91 17.37 41.04
C PRO A 455 50.65 18.67 41.38
N ILE A 456 51.11 18.78 42.63
CA ILE A 456 51.88 19.92 43.16
C ILE A 456 53.32 19.92 42.60
N PRO A 457 53.91 21.09 42.24
CA PRO A 457 55.20 21.15 41.53
C PRO A 457 56.45 21.19 42.42
N GLN A 458 57.59 20.86 41.79
CA GLN A 458 58.96 21.21 42.19
C GLN A 458 59.77 21.66 40.94
N PRO A 459 60.93 22.33 41.08
CA PRO A 459 61.67 22.98 39.98
C PRO A 459 62.66 21.98 39.29
N GLU A 460 63.66 22.32 38.45
CA GLU A 460 64.40 23.59 38.25
C GLU A 460 65.07 23.74 36.85
N SER A 461 65.87 24.82 36.71
CA SER A 461 67.07 25.00 35.86
C SER A 461 66.98 25.17 34.32
N SER A 462 66.90 26.47 33.94
CA SER A 462 67.88 27.21 33.11
C SER A 462 68.19 26.91 31.62
N VAL A 463 67.77 27.88 30.79
CA VAL A 463 68.60 28.67 29.83
C VAL A 463 69.37 27.96 28.68
N ALA A 464 68.81 28.12 27.48
CA ALA A 464 69.42 28.41 26.16
C ALA A 464 70.72 27.71 25.68
N ASN A 465 70.68 27.25 24.42
CA ASN A 465 71.38 28.01 23.36
C ASN A 465 70.74 27.85 21.97
N SER A 466 71.11 28.72 21.02
CA SER A 466 70.38 28.91 19.74
C SER A 466 71.24 28.63 18.49
N GLU A 467 71.60 27.36 18.24
CA GLU A 467 72.52 27.03 17.12
C GLU A 467 72.24 25.73 16.37
N ASP A 468 71.01 25.21 16.40
CA ASP A 468 70.57 24.20 15.42
C ASP A 468 69.12 24.41 14.94
N LYS A 469 69.01 24.81 13.66
CA LYS A 469 67.76 24.82 12.90
C LYS A 469 67.71 23.74 11.80
N SER A 470 68.79 22.98 11.59
CA SER A 470 68.94 22.11 10.39
C SER A 470 68.83 20.61 10.69
N GLU A 471 69.27 20.16 11.87
CA GLU A 471 69.10 18.77 12.32
C GLU A 471 67.72 18.62 12.94
N LYS A 472 67.28 19.56 13.79
CA LYS A 472 65.89 19.65 14.29
C LYS A 472 64.81 19.66 13.20
N GLU A 473 65.05 20.21 12.01
CA GLU A 473 64.10 20.06 10.89
C GLU A 473 64.10 18.63 10.30
N LYS A 474 65.25 17.94 10.23
CA LYS A 474 65.30 16.53 9.79
C LYS A 474 64.66 15.60 10.80
N GLU A 475 64.96 15.80 12.09
CA GLU A 475 64.44 15.02 13.21
C GLU A 475 62.92 15.22 13.35
N SER A 476 62.43 16.47 13.42
CA SER A 476 60.99 16.72 13.46
C SER A 476 60.26 16.20 12.20
N LYS A 477 60.90 16.20 11.02
CA LYS A 477 60.37 15.57 9.80
C LYS A 477 60.48 14.04 9.81
N ALA A 478 61.35 13.43 10.61
CA ALA A 478 61.36 11.99 10.89
C ALA A 478 60.23 11.62 11.87
N VAL A 479 60.18 12.27 13.05
CA VAL A 479 59.13 12.12 14.06
C VAL A 479 57.73 12.37 13.48
N ARG A 480 57.57 13.35 12.57
CA ARG A 480 56.29 13.59 11.89
C ARG A 480 55.92 12.52 10.86
N ARG A 481 56.90 11.85 10.24
CA ARG A 481 56.65 10.68 9.37
C ARG A 481 56.32 9.44 10.19
N GLU A 482 57.04 9.19 11.28
CA GLU A 482 56.76 8.10 12.23
C GLU A 482 55.37 8.27 12.85
N ARG A 483 55.03 9.48 13.33
CA ARG A 483 53.70 9.80 13.86
C ARG A 483 52.60 9.61 12.81
N ALA A 484 52.83 10.01 11.56
CA ALA A 484 51.88 9.80 10.47
C ALA A 484 51.72 8.30 10.09
N LEU A 485 52.80 7.51 10.14
CA LEU A 485 52.72 6.05 9.96
C LEU A 485 51.94 5.40 11.10
N LYS A 486 52.28 5.72 12.36
CA LYS A 486 51.61 5.21 13.56
C LYS A 486 50.13 5.62 13.65
N GLU A 487 49.80 6.82 13.16
CA GLU A 487 48.42 7.29 13.02
C GLU A 487 47.68 6.55 11.90
N ARG A 488 48.31 6.30 10.75
CA ARG A 488 47.75 5.48 9.66
C ARG A 488 47.55 4.02 10.10
N GLU A 489 48.50 3.43 10.82
CA GLU A 489 48.40 2.08 11.40
C GLU A 489 47.27 2.01 12.42
N ALA A 490 47.12 3.02 13.29
CA ALA A 490 45.99 3.11 14.21
C ALA A 490 44.65 3.22 13.48
N GLN A 491 44.56 4.03 12.42
CA GLN A 491 43.36 4.15 11.58
C GLN A 491 43.04 2.83 10.85
N VAL A 492 44.04 2.15 10.27
CA VAL A 492 43.89 0.83 9.64
C VAL A 492 43.42 -0.22 10.64
N ARG A 493 43.99 -0.25 11.85
CA ARG A 493 43.57 -1.19 12.91
C ARG A 493 42.14 -0.92 13.39
N VAL A 494 41.72 0.35 13.46
CA VAL A 494 40.33 0.73 13.76
C VAL A 494 39.39 0.37 12.59
N ALA A 495 39.81 0.53 11.34
CA ALA A 495 39.04 0.10 10.18
C ALA A 495 38.86 -1.43 10.14
N GLN A 496 39.93 -2.19 10.33
CA GLN A 496 39.91 -3.66 10.43
C GLN A 496 38.97 -4.13 11.55
N SER A 497 39.09 -3.58 12.75
CA SER A 497 38.21 -3.93 13.89
C SER A 497 36.73 -3.58 13.65
N ASN A 498 36.44 -2.53 12.88
CA ASN A 498 35.06 -2.23 12.47
C ASN A 498 34.54 -3.24 11.44
N VAL A 499 35.34 -3.57 10.42
CA VAL A 499 34.99 -4.58 9.39
C VAL A 499 34.78 -5.95 10.02
N GLU A 500 35.67 -6.38 10.91
CA GLU A 500 35.57 -7.63 11.68
C GLU A 500 34.27 -7.68 12.51
N ARG A 501 33.96 -6.61 13.26
CA ARG A 501 32.71 -6.49 14.04
C ARG A 501 31.44 -6.50 13.18
N ASP A 502 31.49 -5.92 11.98
CA ASP A 502 30.34 -5.91 11.07
C ASP A 502 30.20 -7.23 10.29
N ILE A 503 31.31 -7.95 10.04
CA ILE A 503 31.31 -9.35 9.59
C ILE A 503 30.68 -10.24 10.68
N ASP A 504 31.11 -10.14 11.94
CA ASP A 504 30.57 -10.94 13.04
C ASP A 504 29.09 -10.66 13.29
N ARG A 505 28.67 -9.38 13.21
CA ARG A 505 27.24 -9.01 13.24
C ARG A 505 26.46 -9.66 12.10
N SER A 506 27.06 -9.79 10.92
CA SER A 506 26.42 -10.39 9.75
C SER A 506 26.36 -11.92 9.85
N ARG A 507 27.43 -12.57 10.32
CA ARG A 507 27.49 -14.01 10.59
C ARG A 507 26.52 -14.41 11.70
N GLY A 508 26.44 -13.64 12.78
CA GLY A 508 25.51 -13.84 13.89
C GLY A 508 24.04 -13.60 13.52
N LYS A 509 23.75 -12.85 12.45
CA LYS A 509 22.41 -12.81 11.84
C LYS A 509 22.15 -14.04 10.98
N LEU A 510 23.08 -14.37 10.08
CA LEU A 510 22.91 -15.49 9.14
C LEU A 510 22.67 -16.82 9.87
N GLY A 511 23.52 -17.17 10.84
CA GLY A 511 23.34 -18.41 11.63
C GLY A 511 22.06 -18.40 12.49
N ARG A 512 21.52 -17.22 12.84
CA ARG A 512 20.23 -17.09 13.52
C ARG A 512 19.07 -17.30 12.54
N GLU A 513 19.14 -16.74 11.35
CA GLU A 513 18.13 -16.91 10.30
C GLU A 513 18.10 -18.38 9.82
N GLU A 514 19.26 -19.02 9.70
CA GLU A 514 19.46 -20.45 9.46
C GLU A 514 18.81 -21.30 10.58
N ALA A 515 19.14 -21.05 11.85
CA ALA A 515 18.50 -21.73 12.99
C ALA A 515 16.97 -21.51 13.06
N GLU A 516 16.47 -20.33 12.66
CA GLU A 516 15.03 -20.04 12.60
C GLU A 516 14.32 -20.76 11.43
N LEU A 517 15.05 -21.12 10.36
CA LEU A 517 14.55 -21.94 9.24
C LEU A 517 14.61 -23.43 9.58
N GLU A 518 15.74 -23.92 10.09
CA GLU A 518 15.90 -25.30 10.56
C GLU A 518 14.81 -25.67 11.56
N TYR A 519 14.57 -24.82 12.57
CA TYR A 519 13.53 -25.06 13.55
C TYR A 519 12.12 -25.07 12.92
N GLY A 520 11.89 -24.28 11.87
CA GLY A 520 10.67 -24.35 11.06
C GLY A 520 10.48 -25.71 10.37
N THR A 521 11.57 -26.34 9.90
CA THR A 521 11.51 -27.70 9.35
C THR A 521 11.20 -28.73 10.43
N VAL A 522 11.85 -28.68 11.61
CA VAL A 522 11.57 -29.58 12.73
C VAL A 522 10.10 -29.49 13.19
N LEU A 523 9.58 -28.26 13.30
CA LEU A 523 8.16 -28.04 13.61
C LEU A 523 7.24 -28.69 12.57
N THR A 524 7.56 -28.57 11.29
CA THR A 524 6.79 -29.19 10.20
C THR A 524 6.86 -30.71 10.23
N ASP A 525 8.03 -31.27 10.50
CA ASP A 525 8.28 -32.72 10.51
C ASP A 525 7.64 -33.41 11.72
N ALA A 526 7.85 -32.86 12.93
CA ALA A 526 7.49 -33.49 14.20
C ALA A 526 6.13 -33.01 14.75
N VAL A 527 5.78 -31.74 14.59
CA VAL A 527 4.58 -31.14 15.21
C VAL A 527 3.46 -31.04 14.16
N ARG A 528 2.68 -32.12 14.04
CA ARG A 528 1.60 -32.25 13.04
C ARG A 528 0.20 -32.07 13.61
N ASP A 529 0.07 -31.97 14.94
CA ASP A 529 -1.19 -31.89 15.64
C ASP A 529 -1.49 -30.43 16.07
N PRO A 530 -2.64 -29.84 15.67
CA PRO A 530 -3.00 -28.45 15.97
C PRO A 530 -3.48 -28.22 17.43
N LEU A 531 -3.48 -29.26 18.26
CA LEU A 531 -3.71 -29.19 19.71
C LEU A 531 -2.43 -29.39 20.53
N ALA A 532 -1.30 -29.70 19.89
CA ALA A 532 -0.05 -29.98 20.60
C ALA A 532 0.43 -28.75 21.39
N THR A 533 0.73 -28.94 22.67
CA THR A 533 1.33 -27.92 23.54
C THR A 533 2.85 -27.95 23.43
N TRP A 534 3.51 -26.84 23.80
CA TRP A 534 4.97 -26.77 23.87
C TRP A 534 5.56 -27.94 24.69
N ASP A 535 5.03 -28.16 25.89
CA ASP A 535 5.56 -29.14 26.83
C ASP A 535 5.26 -30.59 26.40
N SER A 536 4.13 -30.87 25.73
CA SER A 536 3.85 -32.18 25.14
C SER A 536 4.74 -32.50 23.92
N SER A 537 5.07 -31.47 23.11
CA SER A 537 5.95 -31.63 21.94
C SER A 537 7.42 -31.69 22.32
N ARG A 538 7.78 -31.21 23.52
CA ARG A 538 9.17 -30.99 23.95
C ARG A 538 10.07 -32.21 23.74
N SER A 539 9.64 -33.40 24.19
CA SER A 539 10.46 -34.62 24.07
C SER A 539 10.65 -35.09 22.62
N ALA A 540 9.75 -34.74 21.70
CA ALA A 540 9.90 -35.05 20.28
C ALA A 540 10.77 -33.99 19.56
N LEU A 541 10.75 -32.74 20.03
CA LEU A 541 11.64 -31.69 19.55
C LEU A 541 13.08 -31.93 20.03
N GLU A 542 13.29 -32.23 21.32
CA GLU A 542 14.62 -32.45 21.91
C GLU A 542 15.36 -33.68 21.37
N SER A 543 14.66 -34.61 20.70
CA SER A 543 15.27 -35.75 20.01
C SER A 543 15.80 -35.43 18.60
N ASP A 544 15.44 -34.28 18.01
CA ASP A 544 15.93 -33.86 16.68
C ASP A 544 17.23 -33.06 16.80
N PRO A 545 18.34 -33.47 16.14
CA PRO A 545 19.61 -32.73 16.19
C PRO A 545 19.50 -31.27 15.70
N ARG A 546 18.58 -30.97 14.76
CA ARG A 546 18.33 -29.60 14.27
C ARG A 546 17.72 -28.72 15.34
N PHE A 547 16.86 -29.29 16.20
CA PHE A 547 16.35 -28.56 17.37
C PHE A 547 17.46 -28.26 18.37
N GLN A 548 18.37 -29.19 18.58
CA GLN A 548 19.50 -28.99 19.51
C GLN A 548 20.40 -27.84 19.03
N HIS A 549 20.73 -27.77 17.73
CA HIS A 549 21.42 -26.61 17.14
C HIS A 549 20.61 -25.31 17.31
N ALA A 550 19.34 -25.31 16.88
CA ALA A 550 18.48 -24.13 17.00
C ALA A 550 18.30 -23.65 18.45
N SER A 551 18.32 -24.55 19.44
CA SER A 551 18.21 -24.23 20.87
C SER A 551 19.46 -23.59 21.48
N GLN A 552 20.62 -23.72 20.82
CA GLN A 552 21.86 -23.05 21.22
C GLN A 552 21.95 -21.63 20.64
N VAL A 553 21.35 -21.39 19.47
CA VAL A 553 21.38 -20.09 18.76
C VAL A 553 20.18 -19.21 19.12
N LEU A 554 19.00 -19.80 19.38
CA LEU A 554 17.74 -19.08 19.63
C LEU A 554 17.32 -19.17 21.09
N SER A 555 16.86 -18.04 21.64
CA SER A 555 16.32 -18.03 23.01
C SER A 555 14.97 -18.76 23.10
N VAL A 556 14.71 -19.37 24.27
CA VAL A 556 13.49 -20.16 24.54
C VAL A 556 12.19 -19.40 24.24
N GLY A 557 12.19 -18.06 24.41
CA GLY A 557 11.05 -17.21 24.05
C GLY A 557 10.78 -17.16 22.54
N VAL A 558 11.83 -17.14 21.71
CA VAL A 558 11.73 -17.18 20.24
C VAL A 558 11.22 -18.55 19.79
N LEU A 559 11.77 -19.64 20.35
CA LEU A 559 11.32 -21.00 20.06
C LEU A 559 9.83 -21.18 20.40
N ARG A 560 9.41 -20.74 21.59
CA ARG A 560 7.99 -20.78 22.01
C ARG A 560 7.08 -19.94 21.11
N ALA A 561 7.52 -18.77 20.66
CA ALA A 561 6.75 -17.93 19.74
C ALA A 561 6.61 -18.57 18.34
N LYS A 562 7.69 -19.16 17.80
CA LYS A 562 7.68 -19.90 16.53
C LYS A 562 6.79 -21.16 16.60
N PHE A 563 6.87 -21.91 17.71
CA PHE A 563 5.98 -23.04 17.99
C PHE A 563 4.50 -22.61 17.98
N ALA A 564 4.16 -21.56 18.73
CA ALA A 564 2.77 -21.06 18.80
C ALA A 564 2.26 -20.59 17.42
N ALA A 565 3.09 -19.93 16.63
CA ALA A 565 2.75 -19.51 15.26
C ALA A 565 2.52 -20.71 14.31
N HIS A 566 3.31 -21.79 14.46
CA HIS A 566 3.13 -23.03 13.70
C HIS A 566 1.83 -23.76 14.07
N ILE A 567 1.53 -23.88 15.37
CA ILE A 567 0.26 -24.44 15.85
C ILE A 567 -0.92 -23.63 15.30
N GLU A 568 -0.88 -22.30 15.36
CA GLU A 568 -1.96 -21.46 14.82
C GLU A 568 -2.08 -21.59 13.29
N HIS A 569 -0.97 -21.76 12.56
CA HIS A 569 -1.02 -22.06 11.13
C HIS A 569 -1.70 -23.40 10.83
N LEU A 570 -1.39 -24.46 11.60
CA LEU A 570 -2.07 -25.75 11.48
C LEU A 570 -3.56 -25.66 11.82
N ARG A 571 -3.92 -24.95 12.90
CA ARG A 571 -5.31 -24.68 13.30
C ARG A 571 -6.07 -23.98 12.17
N ALA A 572 -5.53 -22.88 11.65
CA ALA A 572 -6.12 -22.13 10.54
C ALA A 572 -6.29 -23.00 9.27
N ARG A 573 -5.35 -23.91 8.98
CA ARG A 573 -5.46 -24.86 7.86
C ARG A 573 -6.64 -25.83 8.04
N TYR A 574 -6.80 -26.44 9.21
CA TYR A 574 -7.93 -27.33 9.48
C TYR A 574 -9.26 -26.56 9.58
N ILE A 575 -9.29 -25.35 10.14
CA ILE A 575 -10.49 -24.49 10.15
C ILE A 575 -10.92 -24.17 8.71
N SER A 576 -9.98 -23.86 7.82
CA SER A 576 -10.27 -23.62 6.40
C SER A 576 -10.86 -24.85 5.70
N GLN A 577 -10.38 -26.05 6.04
CA GLN A 577 -10.94 -27.32 5.54
C GLN A 577 -12.35 -27.58 6.09
N LEU A 578 -12.59 -27.27 7.37
CA LEU A 578 -13.89 -27.39 8.01
C LEU A 578 -14.92 -26.40 7.43
N HIS A 579 -14.51 -25.15 7.18
CA HIS A 579 -15.31 -24.15 6.49
C HIS A 579 -15.68 -24.58 5.08
N ALA A 580 -14.77 -25.23 4.35
CA ALA A 580 -15.05 -25.81 3.03
C ALA A 580 -16.04 -26.99 3.10
N LEU A 581 -16.11 -27.72 4.23
CA LEU A 581 -17.17 -28.71 4.47
C LEU A 581 -18.51 -28.05 4.80
N PHE A 582 -18.53 -26.96 5.58
CA PHE A 582 -19.74 -26.16 5.81
C PHE A 582 -20.30 -25.59 4.49
N ASP A 583 -19.47 -24.94 3.67
CA ASP A 583 -19.82 -24.45 2.32
C ASP A 583 -20.30 -25.56 1.36
N ALA A 584 -19.95 -26.83 1.61
CA ALA A 584 -20.30 -27.97 0.77
C ALA A 584 -21.51 -28.80 1.26
N HIS A 585 -22.04 -28.51 2.45
CA HIS A 585 -23.13 -29.26 3.09
C HIS A 585 -24.27 -28.38 3.62
N THR A 586 -24.10 -27.06 3.70
CA THR A 586 -25.18 -26.12 4.00
C THR A 586 -26.02 -25.79 2.76
N THR A 587 -27.35 -25.79 2.92
CA THR A 587 -28.29 -25.53 1.82
C THR A 587 -28.98 -24.16 1.94
N ALA A 588 -29.02 -23.59 3.13
CA ALA A 588 -29.64 -22.30 3.43
C ALA A 588 -28.83 -21.58 4.53
N LEU A 589 -28.84 -20.24 4.47
CA LEU A 589 -28.01 -19.38 5.32
C LEU A 589 -28.38 -19.47 6.82
N ASN A 590 -29.62 -19.86 7.13
CA ASN A 590 -30.15 -20.06 8.49
C ASN A 590 -30.13 -21.53 8.97
N MET A 591 -29.48 -22.46 8.26
CA MET A 591 -29.36 -23.84 8.70
C MET A 591 -28.69 -23.89 10.10
N PRO A 592 -29.30 -24.54 11.12
CA PRO A 592 -28.72 -24.63 12.46
C PRO A 592 -27.59 -25.68 12.53
N ALA A 593 -26.71 -25.59 13.52
CA ALA A 593 -25.52 -26.45 13.64
C ALA A 593 -25.89 -27.94 13.79
N GLU A 594 -27.01 -28.22 14.44
CA GLU A 594 -27.55 -29.55 14.71
C GLU A 594 -27.97 -30.28 13.43
N ALA A 595 -28.30 -29.52 12.38
CA ALA A 595 -28.66 -30.04 11.05
C ALA A 595 -27.44 -30.43 10.19
N LEU A 596 -26.21 -30.14 10.64
CA LEU A 596 -25.00 -30.58 9.94
C LEU A 596 -24.94 -32.12 9.86
N PRO A 597 -24.64 -32.72 8.70
CA PRO A 597 -24.49 -34.17 8.56
C PRO A 597 -23.45 -34.76 9.52
N LYS A 598 -23.67 -36.01 9.98
CA LYS A 598 -22.68 -36.74 10.83
C LYS A 598 -21.28 -36.77 10.18
N SER A 599 -21.19 -36.83 8.86
CA SER A 599 -19.94 -36.78 8.09
C SER A 599 -19.16 -35.47 8.18
N VAL A 600 -19.82 -34.35 8.53
CA VAL A 600 -19.16 -33.06 8.80
C VAL A 600 -18.71 -32.99 10.26
N ARG A 601 -19.56 -33.49 11.18
CA ARG A 601 -19.24 -33.53 12.63
C ARG A 601 -18.04 -34.43 12.92
N GLY A 602 -18.09 -35.68 12.50
CA GLY A 602 -16.97 -36.64 12.59
C GLY A 602 -15.88 -36.45 11.52
N SER A 603 -15.77 -35.27 10.90
CA SER A 603 -14.76 -35.03 9.87
C SER A 603 -13.36 -34.91 10.47
N LEU A 604 -12.33 -35.35 9.72
CA LEU A 604 -10.93 -35.26 10.15
C LEU A 604 -10.52 -33.84 10.64
N PRO A 605 -10.94 -32.73 10.00
CA PRO A 605 -10.66 -31.39 10.51
C PRO A 605 -11.34 -31.09 11.86
N ALA A 606 -12.61 -31.50 12.05
CA ALA A 606 -13.33 -31.27 13.31
C ALA A 606 -12.72 -32.08 14.47
N VAL A 607 -12.38 -33.36 14.22
CA VAL A 607 -11.68 -34.21 15.19
C VAL A 607 -10.29 -33.64 15.51
N LYS A 608 -9.51 -33.24 14.50
CA LYS A 608 -8.19 -32.65 14.74
C LYS A 608 -8.22 -31.29 15.43
N LEU A 609 -9.29 -30.51 15.32
CA LEU A 609 -9.47 -29.28 16.08
C LEU A 609 -10.01 -29.50 17.50
N GLY A 610 -10.29 -30.74 17.90
CA GLY A 610 -10.80 -31.08 19.23
C GLY A 610 -12.27 -30.74 19.44
N PHE A 611 -13.04 -30.64 18.35
CA PHE A 611 -14.47 -30.28 18.41
C PHE A 611 -15.41 -31.48 18.59
N VAL A 612 -14.89 -32.71 18.54
CA VAL A 612 -15.63 -33.99 18.74
C VAL A 612 -14.72 -35.00 19.44
N THR A 613 -15.30 -35.85 20.31
CA THR A 613 -14.67 -37.05 20.90
C THR A 613 -15.47 -38.31 20.54
N ASP A 614 -14.84 -39.49 20.62
CA ASP A 614 -15.37 -40.78 20.12
C ASP A 614 -16.56 -41.36 20.93
N ASP A 615 -17.05 -40.67 21.96
CA ASP A 615 -18.06 -41.19 22.91
C ASP A 615 -19.51 -41.25 22.36
N LEU A 616 -19.70 -41.30 21.03
CA LEU A 616 -21.02 -41.29 20.38
C LEU A 616 -21.64 -42.67 20.12
N ASP A 617 -20.85 -43.75 20.21
CA ASP A 617 -21.28 -45.12 19.87
C ASP A 617 -21.54 -46.03 21.11
N LYS A 618 -21.85 -45.42 22.27
CA LYS A 618 -22.09 -46.13 23.55
C LYS A 618 -23.54 -46.08 24.06
N GLU A 619 -24.53 -46.05 23.17
CA GLU A 619 -25.92 -46.37 23.51
C GLU A 619 -26.38 -47.63 22.77
N GLY A 620 -26.12 -48.79 23.39
CA GLY A 620 -26.78 -50.05 23.06
C GLY A 620 -27.96 -50.28 24.02
N PRO A 621 -29.07 -50.90 23.57
CA PRO A 621 -30.25 -51.11 24.42
C PRO A 621 -29.98 -52.16 25.51
N GLY A 622 -30.24 -51.80 26.77
CA GLY A 622 -30.04 -52.69 27.92
C GLY A 622 -30.88 -52.31 29.14
N ASP A 623 -31.99 -53.02 29.31
CA ASP A 623 -32.78 -53.27 30.53
C ASP A 623 -33.01 -52.14 31.55
N GLU A 624 -34.27 -51.67 31.63
CA GLU A 624 -34.78 -50.91 32.78
C GLU A 624 -34.80 -51.75 34.06
N LYS A 625 -33.81 -51.58 34.95
CA LYS A 625 -33.84 -52.07 36.35
C LYS A 625 -33.24 -51.09 37.36
N ASP A 626 -34.09 -50.14 37.76
CA ASP A 626 -34.40 -49.85 39.17
C ASP A 626 -33.27 -50.03 40.20
N ILE A 627 -32.43 -48.99 40.37
CA ILE A 627 -31.64 -48.75 41.59
C ILE A 627 -31.54 -47.23 41.88
N GLY A 628 -32.21 -46.80 42.94
CA GLY A 628 -31.72 -45.77 43.88
C GLY A 628 -31.73 -44.29 43.48
N ASP A 629 -32.42 -43.46 44.27
CA ASP A 629 -32.19 -42.01 44.34
C ASP A 629 -30.80 -41.69 44.94
N ASP A 630 -29.86 -41.23 44.11
CA ASP A 630 -28.60 -40.62 44.58
C ASP A 630 -28.16 -39.48 43.62
N GLN A 631 -28.98 -38.41 43.56
CA GLN A 631 -28.79 -37.28 42.64
C GLN A 631 -27.65 -36.33 43.05
N ASP A 632 -26.38 -36.73 42.98
CA ASP A 632 -25.28 -35.73 43.04
C ASP A 632 -23.95 -36.06 42.32
N ASN A 633 -23.84 -37.13 41.51
CA ASN A 633 -22.54 -37.46 40.88
C ASN A 633 -22.56 -38.02 39.44
N ALA A 634 -23.40 -37.44 38.57
CA ALA A 634 -23.30 -37.68 37.11
C ALA A 634 -22.21 -36.79 36.45
N PRO A 635 -21.38 -37.31 35.52
CA PRO A 635 -20.26 -36.57 34.94
C PRO A 635 -20.70 -35.52 33.89
N LYS A 636 -20.77 -34.25 34.32
CA LYS A 636 -21.26 -33.07 33.56
C LYS A 636 -20.41 -32.63 32.34
N ASN A 637 -19.69 -33.53 31.65
CA ASN A 637 -18.74 -33.19 30.58
C ASN A 637 -19.19 -33.50 29.14
N GLN A 638 -20.07 -34.48 28.88
CA GLN A 638 -20.44 -34.86 27.50
C GLN A 638 -21.11 -33.71 26.70
N GLY A 639 -21.90 -32.85 27.36
CA GLY A 639 -22.56 -31.73 26.69
C GLY A 639 -21.63 -30.59 26.24
N ARG A 640 -20.36 -30.57 26.67
CA ARG A 640 -19.50 -29.37 26.61
C ARG A 640 -18.59 -29.28 25.36
N LEU A 641 -18.45 -30.38 24.62
CA LEU A 641 -17.46 -30.49 23.53
C LEU A 641 -18.07 -30.20 22.15
N ASN A 642 -19.28 -30.70 21.87
CA ASN A 642 -20.04 -30.34 20.65
C ASN A 642 -20.26 -28.83 20.51
N GLN A 643 -20.27 -28.09 21.61
CA GLN A 643 -20.36 -26.62 21.63
C GLN A 643 -19.22 -25.96 20.84
N GLY A 644 -18.01 -26.53 20.83
CA GLY A 644 -16.89 -26.00 20.06
C GLY A 644 -17.11 -26.01 18.54
N LEU A 645 -17.79 -27.05 18.03
CA LEU A 645 -18.18 -27.13 16.62
C LEU A 645 -19.31 -26.14 16.30
N ALA A 646 -20.31 -26.03 17.17
CA ALA A 646 -21.43 -25.12 17.01
C ALA A 646 -20.97 -23.65 17.04
N ASP A 647 -20.04 -23.28 17.93
CA ASP A 647 -19.43 -21.96 18.01
C ASP A 647 -18.62 -21.61 16.75
N GLU A 648 -17.88 -22.57 16.18
CA GLU A 648 -17.13 -22.37 14.94
C GLU A 648 -18.06 -22.26 13.73
N TYR A 649 -19.10 -23.10 13.67
CA TYR A 649 -20.15 -22.99 12.66
C TYR A 649 -20.86 -21.63 12.75
N ALA A 650 -21.19 -21.14 13.95
CA ALA A 650 -21.77 -19.81 14.15
C ALA A 650 -20.79 -18.66 13.86
N ARG A 651 -19.47 -18.87 13.91
CA ARG A 651 -18.46 -17.91 13.40
C ARG A 651 -18.46 -17.86 11.87
N TRP A 652 -18.45 -19.03 11.22
CA TRP A 652 -18.54 -19.17 9.77
C TRP A 652 -19.86 -18.61 9.22
N GLN A 653 -20.99 -18.96 9.81
CA GLN A 653 -22.33 -18.57 9.39
C GLN A 653 -22.52 -17.05 9.43
N ARG A 654 -22.08 -16.37 10.50
CA ARG A 654 -22.07 -14.90 10.56
C ARG A 654 -21.24 -14.27 9.45
N THR A 655 -20.07 -14.85 9.14
CA THR A 655 -19.23 -14.38 8.03
C THR A 655 -19.96 -14.50 6.69
N LYS A 656 -20.65 -15.63 6.45
CA LYS A 656 -21.48 -15.84 5.26
C LYS A 656 -22.70 -14.91 5.19
N VAL A 657 -23.31 -14.57 6.33
CA VAL A 657 -24.39 -13.56 6.39
C VAL A 657 -23.87 -12.20 5.94
N THR A 658 -22.70 -11.77 6.41
CA THR A 658 -22.08 -10.51 5.98
C THR A 658 -21.69 -10.54 4.49
N GLU A 659 -21.08 -11.62 3.99
CA GLU A 659 -20.75 -11.78 2.56
C GLU A 659 -22.00 -11.74 1.68
N ALA A 660 -23.06 -12.47 2.05
CA ALA A 660 -24.34 -12.46 1.36
C ALA A 660 -25.01 -11.08 1.38
N ARG A 661 -24.92 -10.37 2.51
CA ARG A 661 -25.52 -9.04 2.67
C ARG A 661 -24.84 -8.00 1.79
N LEU A 662 -23.50 -7.96 1.79
CA LEU A 662 -22.74 -7.07 0.90
C LEU A 662 -23.03 -7.36 -0.59
N ALA A 663 -23.26 -8.63 -0.95
CA ALA A 663 -23.68 -9.00 -2.30
C ALA A 663 -25.12 -8.54 -2.62
N PHE A 664 -26.03 -8.57 -1.65
CA PHE A 664 -27.40 -8.07 -1.78
C PHE A 664 -27.45 -6.54 -1.94
N ASP A 665 -26.68 -5.78 -1.14
CA ASP A 665 -26.62 -4.32 -1.31
C ASP A 665 -25.98 -3.93 -2.66
N ALA A 666 -25.02 -4.72 -3.16
CA ALA A 666 -24.48 -4.57 -4.51
C ALA A 666 -25.54 -4.83 -5.61
N LEU A 667 -26.36 -5.88 -5.47
CA LEU A 667 -27.49 -6.15 -6.38
C LEU A 667 -28.46 -4.96 -6.47
N LEU A 668 -28.77 -4.31 -5.36
CA LEU A 668 -29.66 -3.14 -5.34
C LEU A 668 -29.05 -1.93 -6.07
N GLY A 669 -27.72 -1.81 -6.11
CA GLY A 669 -27.01 -0.78 -6.88
C GLY A 669 -26.73 -1.14 -8.36
N GLU A 670 -26.66 -2.42 -8.70
CA GLU A 670 -26.44 -2.91 -10.07
C GLU A 670 -27.71 -2.89 -10.92
N ASN A 671 -28.88 -3.06 -10.30
CA ASN A 671 -30.14 -3.26 -11.02
C ASN A 671 -30.76 -1.93 -11.46
N SER A 672 -30.76 -1.67 -12.77
CA SER A 672 -31.28 -0.43 -13.36
C SER A 672 -32.78 -0.19 -13.12
N PHE A 673 -33.58 -1.22 -12.87
CA PHE A 673 -35.00 -1.08 -12.48
C PHE A 673 -35.14 -0.66 -11.00
N VAL A 674 -34.28 -1.18 -10.13
CA VAL A 674 -34.18 -0.74 -8.72
C VAL A 674 -33.68 0.71 -8.65
N GLU A 675 -32.66 1.07 -9.44
CA GLU A 675 -32.24 2.46 -9.60
C GLU A 675 -33.36 3.34 -10.17
N PHE A 676 -34.10 2.88 -11.19
CA PHE A 676 -35.19 3.65 -11.79
C PHE A 676 -36.29 3.96 -10.77
N TRP A 677 -36.76 2.98 -10.01
CA TRP A 677 -37.76 3.22 -8.96
C TRP A 677 -37.22 4.01 -7.77
N GLY A 678 -35.94 3.83 -7.39
CA GLY A 678 -35.28 4.70 -6.42
C GLY A 678 -35.18 6.16 -6.90
N ARG A 679 -34.95 6.38 -8.20
CA ARG A 679 -34.98 7.70 -8.85
C ARG A 679 -36.42 8.26 -8.94
N LEU A 680 -37.44 7.42 -9.15
CA LEU A 680 -38.84 7.85 -9.20
C LEU A 680 -39.39 8.22 -7.81
N ALA A 681 -39.14 7.38 -6.79
CA ALA A 681 -39.43 7.68 -5.39
C ALA A 681 -38.77 9.01 -4.95
N LYS A 682 -37.54 9.24 -5.42
CA LYS A 682 -36.78 10.47 -5.21
C LYS A 682 -37.41 11.73 -5.85
N ILE A 683 -38.21 11.58 -6.90
CA ILE A 683 -38.99 12.66 -7.57
C ILE A 683 -40.35 12.90 -6.89
N GLY A 684 -40.93 11.90 -6.21
CA GLY A 684 -42.20 12.06 -5.47
C GLY A 684 -42.14 13.07 -4.32
N GLY A 685 -40.95 13.39 -3.82
CA GLY A 685 -40.69 14.32 -2.72
C GLY A 685 -40.66 15.80 -3.12
N GLU A 686 -41.85 16.35 -3.38
CA GLU A 686 -42.17 17.78 -3.53
C GLU A 686 -41.53 18.57 -4.71
N GLY A 687 -42.11 19.74 -5.03
CA GLY A 687 -41.31 20.86 -5.56
C GLY A 687 -41.78 21.58 -6.83
N VAL A 688 -42.26 20.88 -7.87
CA VAL A 688 -42.49 21.53 -9.20
C VAL A 688 -43.94 21.42 -9.68
N GLY A 689 -44.64 22.55 -9.66
CA GLY A 689 -45.88 22.76 -10.40
C GLY A 689 -45.57 23.24 -11.81
N GLY A 690 -45.31 22.30 -12.72
CA GLY A 690 -44.96 22.60 -14.11
C GLY A 690 -45.02 21.35 -14.97
N GLY A 691 -46.10 21.20 -15.73
CA GLY A 691 -46.12 20.25 -16.86
C GLY A 691 -45.25 20.83 -17.97
N VAL A 692 -44.32 20.01 -18.49
CA VAL A 692 -43.51 20.39 -19.64
C VAL A 692 -44.43 20.51 -20.86
N PRO A 693 -44.47 21.65 -21.58
CA PRO A 693 -45.13 21.70 -22.88
C PRO A 693 -44.35 20.84 -23.87
N VAL A 694 -45.05 20.12 -24.73
CA VAL A 694 -44.45 19.51 -25.92
C VAL A 694 -44.59 20.53 -27.03
N ASP A 695 -43.50 20.85 -27.72
CA ASP A 695 -43.53 21.75 -28.87
C ASP A 695 -44.32 21.11 -30.03
N GLU A 696 -45.21 21.88 -30.66
CA GLU A 696 -46.11 21.42 -31.74
C GLU A 696 -45.48 21.62 -33.12
N GLU A 697 -44.83 20.58 -33.68
CA GLU A 697 -44.58 20.47 -35.13
C GLU A 697 -44.85 19.02 -35.62
N ASP A 698 -45.13 18.88 -36.92
CA ASP A 698 -45.31 17.65 -37.74
C ASP A 698 -46.55 16.74 -37.53
N GLU A 699 -47.66 17.21 -38.14
CA GLU A 699 -48.57 16.50 -39.09
C GLU A 699 -49.21 15.11 -38.81
N GLU A 700 -50.55 15.12 -38.89
CA GLU A 700 -51.48 14.12 -39.46
C GLU A 700 -51.21 12.60 -39.34
N ASN A 701 -52.13 11.86 -38.69
CA ASN A 701 -53.00 10.85 -39.35
C ASN A 701 -54.07 10.23 -38.41
N GLU A 702 -55.05 9.56 -39.05
CA GLU A 702 -56.33 8.99 -38.59
C GLU A 702 -56.49 8.42 -37.15
N ASP A 703 -57.60 8.84 -36.53
CA ASP A 703 -58.63 8.06 -35.82
C ASP A 703 -58.25 6.85 -34.94
N GLY A 704 -58.24 7.06 -33.61
CA GLY A 704 -58.28 5.97 -32.63
C GLY A 704 -58.68 6.41 -31.21
N GLU A 705 -59.92 6.16 -30.79
CA GLU A 705 -60.37 6.38 -29.40
C GLU A 705 -59.62 5.43 -28.43
N GLY A 706 -58.57 5.95 -27.77
CA GLY A 706 -57.56 5.13 -27.09
C GLY A 706 -57.15 5.55 -25.68
N GLY A 707 -57.93 6.38 -24.98
CA GLY A 707 -57.78 6.58 -23.53
C GLY A 707 -56.40 7.05 -23.04
N GLY A 708 -55.84 8.11 -23.63
CA GLY A 708 -54.53 8.69 -23.30
C GLY A 708 -54.43 9.31 -21.89
N GLY A 709 -54.50 8.48 -20.85
CA GLY A 709 -54.35 8.90 -19.46
C GLY A 709 -52.94 9.38 -19.15
N LYS A 710 -52.78 10.68 -18.85
CA LYS A 710 -51.52 11.22 -18.31
C LYS A 710 -51.16 10.50 -17.01
N VAL A 711 -50.16 9.63 -17.08
CA VAL A 711 -49.64 8.89 -15.91
C VAL A 711 -48.98 9.89 -14.96
N ASP A 712 -49.68 10.25 -13.88
CA ASP A 712 -49.13 11.12 -12.85
C ASP A 712 -47.98 10.40 -12.12
N MET A 713 -46.75 10.77 -12.49
CA MET A 713 -45.52 10.27 -11.89
C MET A 713 -45.50 10.47 -10.36
N LYS A 714 -46.21 11.47 -9.84
CA LYS A 714 -46.32 11.75 -8.39
C LYS A 714 -47.25 10.76 -7.68
N ALA A 715 -48.30 10.28 -8.35
CA ALA A 715 -49.13 9.19 -7.87
C ALA A 715 -48.35 7.85 -7.92
N LEU A 716 -47.61 7.61 -9.00
CA LEU A 716 -46.80 6.41 -9.20
C LEU A 716 -45.66 6.31 -8.16
N ALA A 717 -44.93 7.41 -7.92
CA ALA A 717 -43.86 7.48 -6.91
C ALA A 717 -44.35 7.37 -5.46
N LYS A 718 -45.65 7.56 -5.19
CA LYS A 718 -46.24 7.39 -3.86
C LYS A 718 -46.62 5.93 -3.57
N ASN A 719 -46.87 5.16 -4.62
CA ASN A 719 -47.20 3.74 -4.57
C ASN A 719 -46.07 2.90 -5.20
N VAL A 720 -44.84 3.02 -4.68
CA VAL A 720 -43.75 2.09 -5.03
C VAL A 720 -44.10 0.72 -4.44
N ASP A 721 -44.79 -0.09 -5.24
CA ASP A 721 -45.14 -1.46 -4.91
C ASP A 721 -43.86 -2.31 -4.86
N VAL A 722 -43.46 -2.69 -3.65
CA VAL A 722 -42.30 -3.57 -3.41
C VAL A 722 -42.45 -4.87 -4.21
N SER A 723 -43.68 -5.35 -4.47
CA SER A 723 -43.92 -6.52 -5.31
C SER A 723 -43.36 -6.37 -6.72
N GLU A 724 -43.33 -5.17 -7.32
CA GLU A 724 -42.68 -4.92 -8.62
C GLU A 724 -41.17 -5.15 -8.55
N MET A 725 -40.53 -4.67 -7.48
CA MET A 725 -39.10 -4.87 -7.24
C MET A 725 -38.80 -6.36 -6.97
N GLU A 726 -39.64 -7.04 -6.19
CA GLU A 726 -39.53 -8.48 -5.96
C GLU A 726 -39.77 -9.30 -7.24
N LYS A 727 -40.73 -8.91 -8.09
CA LYS A 727 -40.97 -9.54 -9.42
C LYS A 727 -39.72 -9.54 -10.30
N VAL A 728 -38.83 -8.55 -10.15
CA VAL A 728 -37.53 -8.47 -10.85
C VAL A 728 -36.41 -9.20 -10.09
N LEU A 729 -36.34 -9.08 -8.77
CA LEU A 729 -35.22 -9.60 -7.97
C LEU A 729 -35.33 -11.10 -7.61
N LYS A 730 -36.53 -11.70 -7.65
CA LYS A 730 -36.83 -13.13 -7.32
C LYS A 730 -36.01 -14.22 -8.02
N HIS A 731 -35.14 -13.87 -8.96
CA HIS A 731 -34.29 -14.80 -9.69
C HIS A 731 -32.78 -14.57 -9.47
N ASP A 732 -32.37 -13.49 -8.79
CA ASP A 732 -30.98 -13.31 -8.37
C ASP A 732 -30.75 -14.02 -7.02
N LYS A 733 -29.73 -14.88 -6.99
CA LYS A 733 -29.37 -15.68 -5.81
C LYS A 733 -29.02 -14.84 -4.59
N ARG A 734 -28.56 -13.60 -4.79
CA ARG A 734 -28.22 -12.64 -3.73
C ARG A 734 -29.48 -12.12 -3.03
N TYR A 735 -30.64 -12.13 -3.70
CA TYR A 735 -31.95 -11.81 -3.13
C TYR A 735 -32.64 -13.06 -2.54
N THR A 736 -32.57 -14.22 -3.21
CA THR A 736 -33.24 -15.46 -2.73
C THR A 736 -32.53 -16.11 -1.54
N ILE A 737 -31.23 -15.87 -1.33
CA ILE A 737 -30.54 -16.37 -0.12
C ILE A 737 -31.18 -15.87 1.19
N PHE A 738 -31.91 -14.74 1.13
CA PHE A 738 -32.68 -14.14 2.22
C PHE A 738 -34.19 -14.46 2.19
N ASP A 739 -34.64 -15.46 1.41
CA ASP A 739 -36.05 -15.93 1.40
C ASP A 739 -36.58 -16.34 2.79
N HIS A 740 -35.67 -16.68 3.71
CA HIS A 740 -35.97 -17.03 5.10
C HIS A 740 -36.15 -15.82 6.05
N MET A 741 -35.96 -14.60 5.56
CA MET A 741 -36.11 -13.33 6.29
C MET A 741 -36.82 -12.27 5.41
N PRO A 742 -38.04 -12.56 4.89
CA PRO A 742 -38.69 -11.72 3.88
C PRO A 742 -38.95 -10.29 4.38
N GLU A 743 -39.43 -10.13 5.61
CA GLU A 743 -39.69 -8.82 6.23
C GLU A 743 -38.42 -7.96 6.34
N GLN A 744 -37.28 -8.57 6.71
CA GLN A 744 -36.01 -7.86 6.82
C GLN A 744 -35.47 -7.49 5.43
N ARG A 745 -35.60 -8.39 4.46
CA ARG A 745 -35.23 -8.14 3.06
C ARG A 745 -36.05 -7.00 2.46
N GLU A 746 -37.36 -6.98 2.67
CA GLU A 746 -38.24 -5.86 2.31
C GLU A 746 -37.82 -4.59 3.05
N GLN A 747 -37.55 -4.65 4.36
CA GLN A 747 -37.05 -3.50 5.11
C GLN A 747 -35.78 -2.96 4.44
N TRP A 748 -34.81 -3.81 4.10
CA TRP A 748 -33.55 -3.39 3.45
C TRP A 748 -33.78 -2.72 2.08
N ILE A 749 -34.71 -3.23 1.27
CA ILE A 749 -35.12 -2.61 0.00
C ILE A 749 -35.72 -1.21 0.23
N ARG A 750 -36.55 -1.04 1.27
CA ARG A 750 -37.14 0.26 1.67
C ARG A 750 -36.11 1.20 2.35
N VAL A 751 -35.10 0.65 3.02
CA VAL A 751 -34.15 1.37 3.90
C VAL A 751 -32.89 1.85 3.18
N ALA A 752 -32.31 1.03 2.29
CA ALA A 752 -31.02 1.33 1.65
C ALA A 752 -31.05 2.61 0.79
N GLN A 753 -32.25 3.12 0.50
CA GLN A 753 -32.49 4.28 -0.35
C GLN A 753 -32.25 5.63 0.33
N ASN A 754 -31.98 5.70 1.64
CA ASN A 754 -31.82 6.97 2.38
C ASN A 754 -30.54 7.10 3.26
N LEU A 755 -29.59 6.16 3.19
CA LEU A 755 -28.27 6.31 3.84
C LEU A 755 -27.10 6.04 2.89
N TRP A 756 -26.04 6.85 3.02
CA TRP A 756 -24.80 6.69 2.28
C TRP A 756 -23.58 6.86 3.19
N ILE A 757 -22.57 6.02 2.95
CA ILE A 757 -21.33 6.00 3.72
C ILE A 757 -20.13 6.32 2.82
N PHE A 758 -19.27 7.22 3.28
CA PHE A 758 -18.09 7.70 2.56
C PHE A 758 -16.84 7.17 3.25
N SER A 759 -16.59 5.87 3.09
CA SER A 759 -15.45 5.18 3.67
C SER A 759 -14.13 5.55 2.97
N LYS A 760 -13.08 5.89 3.73
CA LYS A 760 -11.75 6.30 3.27
C LYS A 760 -10.63 5.65 4.12
N PRO A 761 -9.43 5.39 3.55
CA PRO A 761 -8.29 4.95 4.34
C PRO A 761 -7.75 6.11 5.19
N PHE A 762 -7.65 5.91 6.50
CA PHE A 762 -7.13 6.90 7.44
C PHE A 762 -6.35 6.22 8.56
N ALA A 763 -5.18 6.79 8.90
CA ALA A 763 -4.31 6.27 9.94
C ALA A 763 -4.11 7.33 11.04
N ARG A 764 -4.58 7.04 12.26
CA ARG A 764 -4.41 7.94 13.41
C ARG A 764 -2.91 8.04 13.72
N PHE A 765 -2.41 9.27 13.82
CA PHE A 765 -0.97 9.60 13.86
C PHE A 765 -0.11 9.07 12.69
N GLY A 766 -0.72 8.66 11.56
CA GLY A 766 -0.01 8.07 10.42
C GLY A 766 0.48 6.63 10.63
N ILE A 767 0.21 6.03 11.80
CA ILE A 767 0.75 4.71 12.20
C ILE A 767 -0.37 3.69 12.46
N PHE A 768 -1.51 4.12 13.00
CA PHE A 768 -2.59 3.22 13.45
C PHE A 768 -3.76 3.22 12.44
N PRO A 769 -3.96 2.16 11.63
CA PRO A 769 -4.88 2.18 10.49
C PRO A 769 -6.36 1.96 10.91
N VAL A 770 -6.92 2.95 11.62
CA VAL A 770 -8.32 2.95 12.10
C VAL A 770 -9.37 3.12 11.00
N GLY A 771 -8.99 3.60 9.82
CA GLY A 771 -9.91 3.96 8.73
C GLY A 771 -10.75 5.20 9.06
N GLY A 772 -11.65 5.61 8.17
CA GLY A 772 -12.57 6.73 8.42
C GLY A 772 -13.83 6.62 7.58
N ARG A 773 -14.98 7.11 8.06
CA ARG A 773 -16.27 7.07 7.37
C ARG A 773 -17.13 8.28 7.73
N SER A 774 -17.44 9.15 6.77
CA SER A 774 -18.57 10.09 6.91
C SER A 774 -19.88 9.38 6.58
N THR A 775 -20.99 9.80 7.17
CA THR A 775 -22.32 9.20 6.94
C THR A 775 -23.34 10.29 6.62
N ALA A 776 -24.01 10.19 5.47
CA ALA A 776 -25.11 11.05 5.08
C ALA A 776 -26.45 10.32 5.17
N VAL A 777 -27.47 11.03 5.63
CA VAL A 777 -28.86 10.57 5.71
C VAL A 777 -29.73 11.57 4.95
N ARG A 778 -30.56 11.10 4.02
CA ARG A 778 -31.59 11.95 3.39
C ARG A 778 -32.82 11.93 4.28
N LEU A 779 -33.23 13.11 4.75
CA LEU A 779 -34.38 13.31 5.61
C LEU A 779 -35.68 13.22 4.78
N GLN A 780 -36.82 13.04 5.46
CA GLN A 780 -38.13 12.96 4.80
C GLN A 780 -38.52 14.25 4.06
N SER A 781 -37.93 15.39 4.42
CA SER A 781 -38.04 16.68 3.72
C SER A 781 -37.18 16.79 2.45
N GLY A 782 -36.43 15.74 2.08
CA GLY A 782 -35.47 15.76 0.98
C GLY A 782 -34.13 16.45 1.32
N ASP A 783 -34.04 17.15 2.45
CA ASP A 783 -32.80 17.71 3.00
C ASP A 783 -31.79 16.59 3.35
N VAL A 784 -30.50 16.93 3.39
CA VAL A 784 -29.43 16.02 3.80
C VAL A 784 -28.85 16.41 5.16
N TRP A 785 -28.80 15.42 6.05
CA TRP A 785 -28.06 15.43 7.31
C TRP A 785 -26.74 14.67 7.14
N LEU A 786 -25.64 15.17 7.73
CA LEU A 786 -24.29 14.68 7.46
C LEU A 786 -23.39 14.64 8.70
N LEU A 787 -22.94 13.44 9.09
CA LEU A 787 -21.81 13.25 10.00
C LEU A 787 -20.49 13.37 9.22
N ALA A 788 -19.73 14.45 9.46
CA ALA A 788 -18.57 14.83 8.66
C ALA A 788 -17.23 14.39 9.28
N SER A 789 -16.84 13.14 9.04
CA SER A 789 -15.64 12.48 9.61
C SER A 789 -14.42 12.41 8.66
N THR A 790 -14.61 12.52 7.35
CA THR A 790 -13.57 12.30 6.32
C THR A 790 -13.38 13.51 5.38
N PRO A 791 -12.25 13.65 4.66
CA PRO A 791 -12.03 14.76 3.73
C PRO A 791 -13.13 14.88 2.67
N LEU A 792 -13.59 16.10 2.41
CA LEU A 792 -14.55 16.37 1.35
C LEU A 792 -13.85 16.36 -0.02
N ASP A 793 -14.07 15.30 -0.80
CA ASP A 793 -13.57 15.17 -2.19
C ASP A 793 -14.69 15.23 -3.23
N ASP A 794 -14.33 15.39 -4.50
CA ASP A 794 -15.28 15.66 -5.59
C ASP A 794 -16.30 14.54 -5.79
N ALA A 795 -15.93 13.28 -5.50
CA ALA A 795 -16.86 12.15 -5.49
C ALA A 795 -17.90 12.26 -4.34
N THR A 796 -17.46 12.71 -3.16
CA THR A 796 -18.34 12.97 -2.01
C THR A 796 -19.25 14.17 -2.29
N LYS A 797 -18.73 15.26 -2.86
CA LYS A 797 -19.51 16.42 -3.33
C LYS A 797 -20.57 16.03 -4.36
N ALA A 798 -20.18 15.28 -5.39
CA ALA A 798 -21.08 14.84 -6.45
C ALA A 798 -22.23 14.00 -5.90
N LYS A 799 -21.95 13.05 -4.98
CA LYS A 799 -23.02 12.26 -4.35
C LYS A 799 -23.89 13.12 -3.43
N LEU A 800 -23.33 13.98 -2.58
CA LEU A 800 -24.11 14.87 -1.70
C LEU A 800 -25.07 15.77 -2.51
N LYS A 801 -24.59 16.39 -3.59
CA LYS A 801 -25.42 17.16 -4.54
C LYS A 801 -26.54 16.31 -5.17
N GLU A 802 -26.29 15.02 -5.38
CA GLU A 802 -27.27 14.08 -5.89
C GLU A 802 -28.32 13.66 -4.84
N LEU A 803 -28.01 13.72 -3.53
CA LEU A 803 -28.93 13.37 -2.45
C LEU A 803 -29.98 14.46 -2.17
N GLY A 804 -29.53 15.72 -2.13
CA GLY A 804 -30.35 16.88 -1.75
C GLY A 804 -29.51 18.01 -1.14
N PRO A 805 -30.14 19.11 -0.71
CA PRO A 805 -29.44 20.21 -0.05
C PRO A 805 -28.90 19.78 1.32
N VAL A 806 -27.59 19.92 1.55
CA VAL A 806 -26.98 19.68 2.87
C VAL A 806 -27.43 20.80 3.81
N LYS A 807 -28.13 20.42 4.88
CA LYS A 807 -28.78 21.35 5.81
C LYS A 807 -28.28 21.22 7.24
N TYR A 808 -27.71 20.06 7.58
CA TYR A 808 -27.16 19.78 8.90
C TYR A 808 -25.81 19.08 8.74
N ILE A 809 -24.77 19.63 9.39
CA ILE A 809 -23.42 19.05 9.48
C ILE A 809 -23.13 18.81 10.95
N CYS A 810 -23.02 17.54 11.35
CA CYS A 810 -22.76 17.16 12.74
C CYS A 810 -21.29 16.79 12.97
N GLY A 811 -20.72 17.35 14.05
CA GLY A 811 -19.45 16.95 14.66
C GLY A 811 -19.68 16.17 15.95
N ALA A 812 -19.70 14.84 15.85
CA ALA A 812 -20.19 13.95 16.90
C ALA A 812 -19.32 13.84 18.16
N ASP A 813 -18.01 14.08 18.08
CA ASP A 813 -17.10 13.97 19.22
C ASP A 813 -16.00 15.04 19.19
N ALA A 814 -15.19 15.07 20.25
CA ALA A 814 -14.13 16.05 20.43
C ALA A 814 -12.92 15.92 19.45
N VAL A 815 -12.92 14.99 18.49
CA VAL A 815 -11.80 14.68 17.57
C VAL A 815 -12.22 14.76 16.11
N HIS A 816 -13.44 14.38 15.77
CA HIS A 816 -14.00 14.36 14.41
C HIS A 816 -14.26 15.75 13.79
N HIS A 817 -13.77 16.83 14.41
CA HIS A 817 -13.87 18.20 13.91
C HIS A 817 -12.89 18.56 12.78
N ILE A 818 -11.97 17.66 12.41
CA ILE A 818 -10.84 17.98 11.51
C ILE A 818 -11.31 18.49 10.14
N PHE A 819 -12.45 18.00 9.65
CA PHE A 819 -12.98 18.34 8.33
C PHE A 819 -14.19 19.30 8.35
N LEU A 820 -14.79 19.61 9.52
CA LEU A 820 -15.99 20.47 9.60
C LEU A 820 -15.85 21.80 8.85
N SER A 821 -14.70 22.48 9.00
CA SER A 821 -14.40 23.74 8.31
C SER A 821 -14.36 23.61 6.77
N GLN A 822 -14.18 22.39 6.24
CA GLN A 822 -14.25 22.12 4.79
C GLN A 822 -15.70 21.98 4.32
N TYR A 823 -16.54 21.25 5.06
CA TYR A 823 -17.96 21.08 4.72
C TYR A 823 -18.76 22.36 4.89
N LYS A 824 -18.58 23.12 5.98
CA LYS A 824 -19.27 24.41 6.20
C LYS A 824 -18.85 25.49 5.18
N ARG A 825 -17.65 25.39 4.60
CA ARG A 825 -17.23 26.28 3.50
C ARG A 825 -17.84 25.91 2.14
N GLU A 826 -18.12 24.62 1.91
CA GLU A 826 -18.81 24.17 0.70
C GLU A 826 -20.33 24.39 0.79
N TYR A 827 -20.89 24.20 1.99
CA TYR A 827 -22.31 24.32 2.31
C TYR A 827 -22.51 25.42 3.37
N PRO A 828 -22.39 26.71 3.03
CA PRO A 828 -22.46 27.81 3.99
C PRO A 828 -23.79 27.88 4.74
N ASP A 829 -24.90 27.56 4.05
CA ASP A 829 -26.26 27.57 4.60
C ASP A 829 -26.57 26.36 5.50
N ALA A 830 -25.69 25.34 5.53
CA ALA A 830 -25.88 24.16 6.36
C ALA A 830 -25.60 24.49 7.83
N LYS A 831 -26.53 24.15 8.73
CA LYS A 831 -26.37 24.33 10.17
C LYS A 831 -25.31 23.39 10.72
N VAL A 832 -24.32 23.93 11.42
CA VAL A 832 -23.28 23.11 12.07
C VAL A 832 -23.69 22.83 13.51
N ILE A 833 -23.80 21.55 13.84
CA ILE A 833 -24.12 21.08 15.18
C ILE A 833 -22.93 20.29 15.71
N GLY A 834 -22.63 20.39 17.00
CA GLY A 834 -21.53 19.62 17.59
C GLY A 834 -21.58 19.57 19.12
N VAL A 835 -20.67 18.81 19.71
CA VAL A 835 -20.56 18.68 21.17
C VAL A 835 -19.84 19.89 21.78
N ALA A 836 -20.14 20.24 23.03
CA ALA A 836 -19.56 21.41 23.72
C ALA A 836 -18.02 21.49 23.65
N ALA A 837 -17.33 20.33 23.70
CA ALA A 837 -15.87 20.22 23.59
C ALA A 837 -15.29 20.65 22.22
N LEU A 838 -16.13 20.88 21.20
CA LEU A 838 -15.72 21.41 19.90
C LEU A 838 -15.74 22.93 19.81
N VAL A 839 -16.64 23.58 20.54
CA VAL A 839 -16.85 25.03 20.46
C VAL A 839 -15.58 25.80 20.84
N GLU A 840 -14.85 25.33 21.85
CA GLU A 840 -13.56 25.91 22.24
C GLU A 840 -12.45 25.59 21.22
N LYS A 841 -12.42 24.37 20.68
CA LYS A 841 -11.38 23.92 19.73
C LYS A 841 -11.49 24.54 18.34
N LYS A 842 -12.69 24.96 17.92
CA LYS A 842 -12.98 25.54 16.59
C LYS A 842 -13.45 26.99 16.65
N LYS A 843 -13.27 27.66 17.79
CA LYS A 843 -13.59 29.06 18.01
C LYS A 843 -12.89 29.96 16.97
N GLY A 844 -13.67 30.57 16.09
CA GLY A 844 -13.18 31.43 15.00
C GLY A 844 -12.84 30.71 13.68
N GLU A 845 -12.96 29.38 13.61
CA GLU A 845 -12.92 28.62 12.35
C GLU A 845 -14.32 28.28 11.83
N VAL A 846 -15.24 27.94 12.73
CA VAL A 846 -16.60 27.48 12.44
C VAL A 846 -17.54 28.02 13.51
N GLU A 847 -18.64 28.64 13.09
CA GLU A 847 -19.76 28.96 13.98
C GLU A 847 -20.69 27.75 14.11
N PHE A 848 -21.15 27.48 15.34
CA PHE A 848 -22.03 26.36 15.66
C PHE A 848 -23.45 26.86 15.89
N ASP A 849 -24.37 26.43 15.03
CA ASP A 849 -25.81 26.67 15.10
C ASP A 849 -26.50 25.92 16.25
N GLY A 850 -25.85 24.89 16.80
CA GLY A 850 -26.32 24.14 17.97
C GLY A 850 -25.21 23.36 18.68
N VAL A 851 -25.31 23.20 19.99
CA VAL A 851 -24.25 22.67 20.86
C VAL A 851 -24.78 21.71 21.94
N TYR A 852 -24.49 20.42 21.76
CA TYR A 852 -24.85 19.39 22.74
C TYR A 852 -24.04 19.50 24.03
N GLY A 853 -24.74 19.38 25.16
CA GLY A 853 -24.19 19.59 26.49
C GLY A 853 -24.04 21.06 26.91
N ARG A 854 -24.49 22.02 26.08
CA ARG A 854 -24.56 23.46 26.43
C ARG A 854 -25.98 24.01 26.32
N ASP A 855 -26.68 23.67 25.25
CA ASP A 855 -28.04 24.15 25.01
C ASP A 855 -29.07 23.32 25.81
N PRO A 856 -30.25 23.86 26.18
CA PRO A 856 -31.20 23.17 27.06
C PRO A 856 -31.67 21.80 26.53
N PRO A 857 -31.98 20.81 27.39
CA PRO A 857 -32.44 19.47 26.98
C PRO A 857 -33.66 19.46 26.04
N GLU A 858 -34.54 20.45 26.17
CA GLU A 858 -35.72 20.65 25.32
C GLU A 858 -35.41 21.17 23.90
N THR A 859 -34.15 21.48 23.58
CA THR A 859 -33.73 22.07 22.31
C THR A 859 -33.67 21.04 21.18
N LYS A 860 -34.79 20.88 20.48
CA LYS A 860 -34.95 19.88 19.41
C LYS A 860 -34.29 20.31 18.09
N TYR A 861 -33.02 19.96 17.92
CA TYR A 861 -32.31 20.10 16.65
C TYR A 861 -32.71 19.09 15.56
N GLY A 862 -33.39 18.00 15.97
CA GLY A 862 -33.83 16.92 15.10
C GLY A 862 -33.04 15.63 15.33
N TYR A 863 -33.62 14.72 16.11
CA TYR A 863 -33.21 13.32 16.25
C TYR A 863 -31.92 13.00 17.05
N GLU A 864 -31.78 13.51 18.28
CA GLU A 864 -30.72 13.10 19.24
C GLU A 864 -31.21 12.98 20.69
N PRO A 865 -30.62 12.05 21.47
CA PRO A 865 -30.55 12.14 22.94
C PRO A 865 -29.18 12.61 23.47
N GLU A 866 -29.16 13.11 24.71
CA GLU A 866 -28.02 13.82 25.34
C GLU A 866 -26.73 13.00 25.45
N ASN A 867 -25.58 13.58 25.09
CA ASN A 867 -24.25 13.00 25.37
C ASN A 867 -23.08 13.99 25.18
N GLN A 868 -21.87 13.62 25.66
CA GLN A 868 -20.61 14.35 25.37
C GLN A 868 -19.91 13.88 24.10
N ASP A 869 -20.09 12.62 23.71
CA ASP A 869 -19.74 12.04 22.41
C ASP A 869 -21.02 11.40 21.87
N VAL A 870 -21.50 11.83 20.71
CA VAL A 870 -22.87 11.59 20.24
C VAL A 870 -23.02 10.26 19.48
N ALA A 871 -24.08 9.54 19.82
CA ALA A 871 -24.62 8.44 19.03
C ALA A 871 -26.00 8.83 18.46
N PHE A 872 -26.27 8.47 17.21
CA PHE A 872 -27.49 8.83 16.48
C PHE A 872 -28.30 7.59 16.13
N LEU A 873 -29.63 7.66 16.21
CA LEU A 873 -30.52 6.57 15.81
C LEU A 873 -31.19 6.85 14.46
N HIS A 874 -30.64 6.25 13.41
CA HIS A 874 -31.38 5.87 12.21
C HIS A 874 -32.62 5.02 12.55
N ALA A 875 -33.77 5.61 12.91
CA ALA A 875 -34.91 4.85 13.43
C ALA A 875 -35.63 3.96 12.39
N PRO A 876 -36.03 4.43 11.19
CA PRO A 876 -36.44 3.53 10.09
C PRO A 876 -35.33 2.53 9.73
N SER A 877 -34.09 2.98 9.94
CA SER A 877 -32.83 2.26 9.91
C SER A 877 -32.75 0.97 10.74
N LYS A 878 -33.32 0.98 11.94
CA LYS A 878 -32.75 0.24 13.09
C LYS A 878 -31.22 0.33 13.12
N THR A 879 -30.67 1.52 12.85
CA THR A 879 -29.24 1.74 12.61
C THR A 879 -28.69 2.77 13.57
N LEU A 880 -27.75 2.34 14.42
CA LEU A 880 -26.90 3.23 15.21
C LEU A 880 -25.83 3.82 14.30
N ILE A 881 -25.58 5.13 14.40
CA ILE A 881 -24.43 5.81 13.81
C ILE A 881 -23.64 6.40 14.98
N GLU A 882 -22.34 6.18 15.05
CA GLU A 882 -21.49 6.74 16.11
C GLU A 882 -20.03 6.95 15.64
N ALA A 883 -19.21 7.56 16.49
CA ALA A 883 -17.90 8.11 16.12
C ALA A 883 -16.70 7.36 16.73
N ASP A 884 -16.23 7.77 17.92
CA ASP A 884 -15.20 7.08 18.71
C ASP A 884 -15.79 6.19 19.84
N LEU A 885 -17.10 5.92 19.84
CA LEU A 885 -17.78 5.15 20.91
C LEU A 885 -17.64 3.63 20.73
N LEU A 886 -17.52 3.15 19.50
CA LEU A 886 -17.30 1.73 19.21
C LEU A 886 -16.36 1.55 18.00
N PHE A 887 -15.41 0.63 18.14
CA PHE A 887 -14.45 0.28 17.09
C PHE A 887 -14.71 -1.14 16.59
N ASN A 888 -14.76 -1.29 15.26
CA ASN A 888 -14.90 -2.59 14.60
C ASN A 888 -13.70 -2.86 13.67
N LEU A 889 -12.49 -2.86 14.25
CA LEU A 889 -11.22 -2.93 13.53
C LEU A 889 -10.73 -4.38 13.36
N PRO A 890 -10.08 -4.73 12.23
CA PRO A 890 -9.59 -3.83 11.17
C PRO A 890 -10.67 -3.40 10.17
N GLY A 891 -10.69 -2.11 9.79
CA GLY A 891 -11.63 -1.55 8.81
C GLY A 891 -11.28 -1.91 7.36
N LYS A 892 -11.57 -3.15 6.93
CA LYS A 892 -11.32 -3.64 5.56
C LYS A 892 -12.07 -2.83 4.52
N GLU A 893 -13.32 -2.46 4.77
CA GLU A 893 -14.15 -1.62 3.90
C GLU A 893 -13.49 -0.25 3.66
N GLN A 894 -13.00 0.36 4.73
CA GLN A 894 -12.40 1.69 4.71
C GLN A 894 -11.08 1.71 3.94
N TYR A 895 -10.39 0.57 3.89
CA TYR A 895 -9.19 0.37 3.09
C TYR A 895 -9.43 -0.34 1.74
N SER A 896 -10.67 -0.75 1.42
CA SER A 896 -11.00 -1.58 0.24
C SER A 896 -10.61 -0.96 -1.11
N LYS A 897 -10.63 0.38 -1.19
CA LYS A 897 -10.25 1.17 -2.38
C LYS A 897 -8.82 1.71 -2.29
N SER A 898 -8.00 1.20 -1.36
CA SER A 898 -6.63 1.63 -1.10
C SER A 898 -5.60 0.58 -1.54
N LYS A 899 -4.33 1.02 -1.68
CA LYS A 899 -3.17 0.12 -1.74
C LYS A 899 -2.58 -0.21 -0.35
N SER A 900 -3.06 0.46 0.69
CA SER A 900 -2.69 0.22 2.09
C SER A 900 -3.67 -0.72 2.80
N SER A 901 -3.25 -1.31 3.92
CA SER A 901 -4.03 -2.31 4.68
C SER A 901 -4.61 -1.72 5.95
N GLY A 902 -5.86 -2.07 6.27
CA GLY A 902 -6.50 -1.77 7.56
C GLY A 902 -6.01 -2.63 8.73
N LYS A 903 -5.13 -3.61 8.51
CA LYS A 903 -4.58 -4.48 9.57
C LYS A 903 -3.55 -3.71 10.40
N PHE A 904 -3.71 -3.75 11.73
CA PHE A 904 -2.73 -3.18 12.66
C PHE A 904 -1.43 -3.99 12.65
N PRO A 905 -0.25 -3.34 12.63
CA PRO A 905 1.02 -4.02 12.86
C PRO A 905 1.19 -4.33 14.35
N PHE A 906 1.66 -5.54 14.67
CA PHE A 906 1.99 -6.06 16.02
C PHE A 906 0.86 -6.17 17.04
N PHE A 907 -0.26 -5.47 16.87
CA PHE A 907 -1.47 -5.61 17.69
C PHE A 907 -2.60 -6.28 16.90
N GLY A 908 -3.38 -7.13 17.58
CA GLY A 908 -4.52 -7.82 16.98
C GLY A 908 -5.71 -6.90 16.70
N ASN A 909 -6.81 -7.51 16.25
CA ASN A 909 -8.08 -6.83 16.00
C ASN A 909 -8.57 -6.05 17.24
N LEU A 910 -9.37 -5.00 17.01
CA LEU A 910 -10.06 -4.25 18.06
C LEU A 910 -11.54 -4.14 17.63
N GLY A 911 -12.26 -5.23 17.84
CA GLY A 911 -13.70 -5.33 17.60
C GLY A 911 -14.51 -5.42 18.89
N PRO A 912 -15.82 -5.15 18.86
CA PRO A 912 -16.65 -4.91 20.06
C PRO A 912 -16.72 -6.10 21.03
N MET A 913 -16.70 -7.33 20.51
CA MET A 913 -16.74 -8.54 21.31
C MET A 913 -15.47 -8.78 22.16
N MET A 914 -14.36 -8.12 21.82
CA MET A 914 -13.04 -8.41 22.39
C MET A 914 -12.82 -7.74 23.76
N ARG A 915 -12.14 -8.44 24.68
CA ARG A 915 -11.80 -7.88 26.00
C ARG A 915 -10.91 -6.64 25.89
N SER A 916 -10.06 -6.54 24.87
CA SER A 916 -9.27 -5.35 24.55
C SER A 916 -10.13 -4.11 24.29
N HIS A 917 -11.27 -4.26 23.60
CA HIS A 917 -12.20 -3.15 23.33
C HIS A 917 -12.91 -2.68 24.60
N LYS A 918 -13.42 -3.62 25.41
CA LYS A 918 -13.93 -3.34 26.77
C LYS A 918 -12.92 -2.58 27.63
N THR A 919 -11.67 -3.04 27.67
CA THR A 919 -10.58 -2.36 28.40
C THR A 919 -10.26 -0.98 27.85
N PHE A 920 -10.30 -0.80 26.52
CA PHE A 920 -10.12 0.51 25.90
C PHE A 920 -11.23 1.50 26.29
N LEU A 921 -12.50 1.14 26.11
CA LEU A 921 -13.64 1.98 26.50
C LEU A 921 -13.61 2.30 28.00
N TRP A 922 -13.35 1.29 28.84
CA TRP A 922 -13.21 1.46 30.27
C TRP A 922 -12.01 2.34 30.66
N SER A 923 -10.93 2.38 29.88
CA SER A 923 -9.81 3.30 30.12
C SER A 923 -10.09 4.72 29.61
N ALA A 924 -11.01 4.90 28.65
CA ALA A 924 -11.35 6.19 28.06
C ALA A 924 -12.40 6.96 28.87
N GLY A 925 -13.43 6.28 29.40
CA GLY A 925 -14.53 6.92 30.13
C GLY A 925 -14.08 7.60 31.43
N ARG A 926 -14.16 8.93 31.48
CA ARG A 926 -13.76 9.73 32.65
C ARG A 926 -14.78 9.63 33.79
N ASP A 927 -16.04 9.94 33.49
CA ASP A 927 -17.17 9.72 34.40
C ASP A 927 -17.75 8.33 34.17
N ARG A 928 -17.93 7.56 35.25
CA ARG A 928 -18.45 6.19 35.23
C ARG A 928 -19.98 6.16 35.25
N ASN A 929 -20.60 7.11 35.92
CA ASN A 929 -22.03 7.17 36.16
C ASN A 929 -22.74 7.77 34.94
N ALA A 930 -22.17 8.81 34.34
CA ALA A 930 -22.60 9.31 33.03
C ALA A 930 -22.50 8.20 31.98
N MET A 931 -21.29 7.65 31.75
CA MET A 931 -21.09 6.58 30.76
C MET A 931 -21.97 5.34 30.99
N SER A 932 -22.32 5.00 32.25
CA SER A 932 -23.32 3.96 32.55
C SER A 932 -24.74 4.36 32.13
N ARG A 933 -25.24 5.53 32.56
CA ARG A 933 -26.54 6.09 32.14
C ARG A 933 -26.64 6.16 30.61
N ASP A 934 -25.56 6.57 29.95
CA ASP A 934 -25.51 6.90 28.54
C ASP A 934 -25.41 5.64 27.68
N ALA A 935 -24.56 4.68 28.08
CA ALA A 935 -24.53 3.35 27.48
C ALA A 935 -25.84 2.58 27.69
N LYS A 936 -26.49 2.70 28.86
CA LYS A 936 -27.84 2.16 29.14
C LYS A 936 -28.90 2.82 28.25
N THR A 937 -28.79 4.13 27.98
CA THR A 937 -29.71 4.88 27.12
C THR A 937 -29.63 4.39 25.67
N VAL A 938 -28.42 4.29 25.09
CA VAL A 938 -28.23 3.69 23.76
C VAL A 938 -28.68 2.22 23.77
N ALA A 939 -28.37 1.46 24.82
CA ALA A 939 -28.87 0.09 24.99
C ALA A 939 -30.40 -0.01 25.15
N GLY A 940 -31.15 1.10 25.29
CA GLY A 940 -32.61 1.14 25.20
C GLY A 940 -33.17 1.27 23.77
N TRP A 941 -32.39 1.73 22.79
CA TRP A 941 -32.88 2.05 21.44
C TRP A 941 -33.13 0.82 20.55
N ASP A 942 -34.12 0.89 19.64
CA ASP A 942 -34.38 -0.19 18.68
C ASP A 942 -33.41 -0.11 17.48
N PHE A 943 -32.27 -0.82 17.58
CA PHE A 943 -31.29 -0.95 16.51
C PHE A 943 -30.68 -2.36 16.43
N ASP A 944 -30.28 -2.75 15.21
CA ASP A 944 -29.50 -3.96 14.94
C ASP A 944 -28.27 -3.70 14.06
N ARG A 945 -28.23 -2.60 13.30
CA ARG A 945 -27.06 -2.18 12.51
C ARG A 945 -26.23 -1.14 13.29
N ILE A 946 -24.90 -1.16 13.18
CA ILE A 946 -24.01 -0.08 13.65
C ILE A 946 -23.10 0.38 12.51
N ILE A 947 -23.10 1.69 12.23
CA ILE A 947 -22.17 2.37 11.33
C ILE A 947 -21.17 3.19 12.19
N PRO A 948 -19.99 2.65 12.50
CA PRO A 948 -18.94 3.38 13.21
C PRO A 948 -18.22 4.37 12.29
N CYS A 949 -17.58 5.42 12.82
CA CYS A 949 -16.57 6.18 12.06
C CYS A 949 -15.29 5.36 11.81
N HIS A 950 -14.97 4.39 12.67
CA HIS A 950 -13.73 3.60 12.62
C HIS A 950 -13.99 2.08 12.67
N GLY A 951 -13.70 1.38 11.56
CA GLY A 951 -13.95 -0.05 11.38
C GLY A 951 -14.95 -0.40 10.29
N ASP A 952 -15.24 -1.69 10.14
CA ASP A 952 -16.26 -2.20 9.20
C ASP A 952 -17.68 -2.00 9.77
N VAL A 953 -18.70 -1.92 8.92
CA VAL A 953 -20.10 -1.79 9.35
C VAL A 953 -20.56 -3.10 9.99
N ILE A 954 -21.27 -2.99 11.11
CA ILE A 954 -21.92 -4.14 11.75
C ILE A 954 -23.32 -4.21 11.16
N GLU A 955 -23.49 -4.98 10.09
CA GLU A 955 -24.75 -5.08 9.33
C GLU A 955 -25.91 -5.70 10.11
N SER A 956 -25.61 -6.54 11.11
CA SER A 956 -26.59 -7.22 11.96
C SER A 956 -25.96 -7.66 13.29
N GLY A 957 -26.76 -7.82 14.34
CA GLY A 957 -26.30 -8.20 15.68
C GLY A 957 -25.64 -7.05 16.45
N GLY A 958 -25.78 -5.81 15.98
CA GLY A 958 -25.25 -4.60 16.57
C GLY A 958 -25.69 -4.40 18.03
N LYS A 959 -26.91 -4.80 18.38
CA LYS A 959 -27.40 -4.76 19.76
C LYS A 959 -26.51 -5.57 20.70
N ALA A 960 -26.16 -6.80 20.31
CA ALA A 960 -25.25 -7.66 21.07
C ALA A 960 -23.81 -7.12 21.09
N ALA A 961 -23.35 -6.54 19.98
CA ALA A 961 -22.04 -5.90 19.90
C ALA A 961 -21.91 -4.70 20.87
N TRP A 962 -22.93 -3.83 20.95
CA TRP A 962 -22.98 -2.72 21.91
C TRP A 962 -22.99 -3.23 23.35
N CYS A 963 -23.89 -4.16 23.69
CA CYS A 963 -24.02 -4.69 25.05
C CYS A 963 -22.75 -5.42 25.53
N GLU A 964 -22.06 -6.17 24.66
CA GLU A 964 -20.81 -6.83 25.03
C GLU A 964 -19.60 -5.87 25.05
N ALA A 965 -19.61 -4.78 24.27
CA ALA A 965 -18.59 -3.73 24.33
C ALA A 965 -18.70 -2.86 25.61
N PHE A 966 -19.91 -2.46 25.98
CA PHE A 966 -20.20 -1.62 27.15
C PHE A 966 -20.54 -2.41 28.42
N LYS A 967 -20.36 -3.73 28.43
CA LYS A 967 -20.79 -4.65 29.49
C LYS A 967 -20.49 -4.18 30.92
N TRP A 968 -19.26 -3.73 31.18
CA TRP A 968 -18.82 -3.26 32.51
C TRP A 968 -19.49 -1.95 32.97
N TYR A 969 -20.12 -1.21 32.05
CA TYR A 969 -20.96 -0.04 32.35
C TYR A 969 -22.45 -0.39 32.48
N LEU A 970 -22.89 -1.54 31.96
CA LEU A 970 -24.27 -2.02 32.05
C LEU A 970 -24.50 -2.88 33.30
N GLU A 971 -23.50 -3.67 33.71
CA GLU A 971 -23.52 -4.54 34.90
C GLU A 971 -23.24 -3.74 36.20
N GLU A 972 -24.25 -3.60 37.06
CA GLU A 972 -24.22 -2.68 38.23
C GLU A 972 -23.24 -3.08 39.36
N ASN A 973 -22.59 -4.24 39.26
CA ASN A 973 -21.67 -4.78 40.27
C ASN A 973 -20.22 -4.94 39.78
N PHE A 974 -19.85 -4.38 38.62
CA PHE A 974 -18.50 -4.56 38.07
C PHE A 974 -17.43 -3.73 38.82
N LYS A 975 -16.86 -4.33 39.88
CA LYS A 975 -15.59 -3.87 40.47
C LYS A 975 -14.43 -4.33 39.59
N ALA A 976 -13.68 -3.37 39.05
CA ALA A 976 -12.53 -3.58 38.17
C ALA A 976 -11.26 -4.03 38.93
#